data_AF-F6GVX9-F1
#
_entry.id   AF-F6GVX9-F1
#
_cell.length_a   1.000
_cell.length_b   1.000
_cell.length_c   1.000
_cell.angle_alpha   90.00
_cell.angle_beta   90.00
_cell.angle_gamma   90.00
#
_symmetry.space_group_name_H-M   'P 1'
#
loop_
_entity.id
_entity.type
_entity.pdbx_description
1 polymer ?
#
loop_
_entity_poly.entity_id
_entity_poly.type
_entity_poly.pdbx_seq_one_letter_code
_entity_poly.pdbx_strand_id
1 'polypeptide(L)'
;MDGMEKTRRKLKGESMTMSVKTSVDWRGRPCKANKHGGMTAAIFVLGLQAFEMMAIAAVGNNLITYVFNDMHFPLSKSANIVTNFIGTVFLLSLLGGFLSDSYLGSFWTMLIFGFVELSGFILLSVQAHLPQLRPAHCTMVLDEDNCSEAKGYKALIFFLALYLVALGSGCLKPNIISHGADQFRKEDSKQSKKLSSYFNAAYFAFCMGELVALTVLVWVQTHSGMDVGFGVSAAAMAMGLISLISGTLVYMNKPPRGSIFTPIAQVFVAAITKRKQICPSNSGMLHGSQLPEQALASSNVRNLLHTEKFRFLDKACIKVQDGTQTSESPWRLCTVTQVEQVKIIISVVPIFACTIIFNTILAQLQTFSVQQGSAMNTRLIKGFQIPPASLQSIPYLMLIFLVPLYETVFVPIARKITGRDSGISPLQRIGIGLFVATLSMVSAALVEKKRRTSALDSNRILSIFWIAPQFLIFGLSEMFTAVGLIEFFYKQSVEGMQSFLTAMTYCSYSFGFFLSSLLVSLVNRITSSHSSSRGWLGDNDLNKDRLDLFYWLLAALSLINFFNYLFWSRWYSYNPSLSPTSQHVRLAKTSLTELIVFALSVVSLQPLLLQFLIEQLQSQMEGQKWEELNMDILVNVLRRVGMESLLLDVPFVCKSWYKASRKPQCWEHLIFPKFITPDDIGEEDSPDRGFAERLAMTYQENLSVTASVKLILNRSCGHATIIKLPNYCTEEALECPRLKVLDVGDFNMSIEAIIPQFISKWKSLEMMRLGKFHMKEVLPEIGLHCNNFIWLSAPETYIGKDEASAIVTSLPQLKYLDLHGASFEKETLLMILQGCKQLVHLDIRDCWGFHGVDAEILKLASHIPTFMWEGSIRIPEIESSYVHDLKLDHELFCDQINHRTAFMI
;
A
#
# COMPACT_ATOMS: atom_id res chain seq x y z
N MET A 1 7.34 -57.71 -49.70
CA MET A 1 7.80 -56.31 -49.59
C MET A 1 6.70 -55.35 -49.10
N ASP A 2 5.41 -55.59 -49.39
CA ASP A 2 4.31 -54.72 -48.90
C ASP A 2 4.03 -54.73 -47.38
N GLY A 3 4.41 -55.80 -46.67
CA GLY A 3 4.23 -55.89 -45.21
C GLY A 3 5.18 -55.00 -44.40
N MET A 4 6.42 -54.81 -44.86
CA MET A 4 7.40 -53.95 -44.19
C MET A 4 7.11 -52.46 -44.42
N GLU A 5 6.49 -52.10 -45.54
CA GLU A 5 6.16 -50.71 -45.83
C GLU A 5 4.90 -50.24 -45.09
N LYS A 6 3.91 -51.13 -44.86
CA LYS A 6 2.76 -50.84 -43.98
C LYS A 6 3.18 -50.66 -42.52
N THR A 7 4.12 -51.46 -42.00
CA THR A 7 4.63 -51.29 -40.63
C THR A 7 5.48 -50.03 -40.50
N ARG A 8 6.27 -49.68 -41.52
CA ARG A 8 7.05 -48.42 -41.54
C ARG A 8 6.17 -47.19 -41.66
N ARG A 9 5.04 -47.26 -42.40
CA ARG A 9 4.03 -46.18 -42.46
C ARG A 9 3.16 -46.10 -41.21
N LYS A 10 2.92 -47.21 -40.49
CA LYS A 10 2.23 -47.20 -39.18
C LYS A 10 3.13 -46.58 -38.08
N LEU A 11 4.43 -46.89 -38.09
CA LEU A 11 5.45 -46.23 -37.25
C LEU A 11 5.70 -44.77 -37.63
N LYS A 12 5.59 -44.40 -38.91
CA LYS A 12 5.65 -42.98 -39.34
C LYS A 12 4.37 -42.20 -39.08
N GLY A 13 3.20 -42.86 -39.12
CA GLY A 13 1.89 -42.27 -38.82
C GLY A 13 1.70 -41.99 -37.34
N GLU A 14 2.27 -42.81 -36.45
CA GLU A 14 2.33 -42.52 -35.00
C GLU A 14 3.47 -41.55 -34.63
N SER A 15 4.45 -41.34 -35.52
CA SER A 15 5.48 -40.30 -35.37
C SER A 15 5.01 -38.90 -35.80
N MET A 16 3.83 -38.78 -36.39
CA MET A 16 3.29 -37.53 -36.95
C MET A 16 2.03 -37.05 -36.19
N THR A 17 1.90 -37.43 -34.92
CA THR A 17 1.16 -36.67 -33.92
C THR A 17 2.18 -35.86 -33.12
N MET A 18 2.04 -34.53 -33.12
CA MET A 18 2.75 -33.52 -32.33
C MET A 18 3.67 -34.08 -31.23
N SER A 19 4.93 -33.66 -31.22
CA SER A 19 5.90 -33.79 -30.11
C SER A 19 5.27 -33.65 -28.71
N VAL A 20 4.72 -34.73 -28.15
CA VAL A 20 4.28 -34.79 -26.76
C VAL A 20 5.54 -35.05 -25.93
N LYS A 21 5.95 -34.05 -25.14
CA LYS A 21 7.08 -34.14 -24.21
C LYS A 21 6.80 -35.23 -23.17
N THR A 22 7.31 -36.44 -23.36
CA THR A 22 7.09 -37.58 -22.45
C THR A 22 7.85 -37.37 -21.14
N SER A 23 7.14 -37.14 -20.04
CA SER A 23 7.72 -37.20 -18.68
C SER A 23 8.24 -38.61 -18.37
N VAL A 24 9.33 -38.71 -17.62
CA VAL A 24 10.04 -39.95 -17.28
C VAL A 24 10.01 -40.25 -15.79
N ASP A 25 10.04 -41.53 -15.41
CA ASP A 25 10.25 -41.97 -14.03
C ASP A 25 11.72 -41.75 -13.63
N TRP A 26 12.07 -42.03 -12.37
CA TRP A 26 13.44 -41.90 -11.87
C TRP A 26 14.47 -42.81 -12.58
N ARG A 27 14.02 -43.84 -13.30
CA ARG A 27 14.87 -44.75 -14.10
C ARG A 27 14.90 -44.36 -15.59
N GLY A 28 14.34 -43.21 -15.96
CA GLY A 28 14.28 -42.75 -17.35
C GLY A 28 13.23 -43.45 -18.22
N ARG A 29 12.30 -44.22 -17.63
CA ARG A 29 11.21 -44.89 -18.36
C ARG A 29 9.99 -43.98 -18.48
N PRO A 30 9.11 -44.14 -19.48
CA PRO A 30 7.92 -43.29 -19.62
C PRO A 30 6.97 -43.38 -18.41
N CYS A 31 6.43 -42.24 -17.96
CA CYS A 31 5.52 -42.17 -16.83
C CYS A 31 4.15 -42.85 -17.11
N LYS A 32 3.71 -43.71 -16.18
CA LYS A 32 2.34 -44.29 -16.20
C LYS A 32 1.33 -43.36 -15.53
N ALA A 33 0.22 -43.05 -16.21
CA ALA A 33 -0.78 -42.07 -15.77
C ALA A 33 -1.43 -42.35 -14.40
N ASN A 34 -1.63 -43.62 -14.03
CA ASN A 34 -2.28 -43.99 -12.76
C ASN A 34 -1.29 -44.19 -11.60
N LYS A 35 0.02 -44.09 -11.83
CA LYS A 35 1.05 -44.40 -10.81
C LYS A 35 1.97 -43.23 -10.48
N HIS A 36 2.20 -42.31 -11.42
CA HIS A 36 3.15 -41.21 -11.23
C HIS A 36 2.43 -39.86 -11.28
N GLY A 37 2.88 -38.94 -10.43
CA GLY A 37 2.34 -37.58 -10.34
C GLY A 37 1.15 -37.43 -9.39
N GLY A 38 0.53 -36.26 -9.45
CA GLY A 38 -0.57 -35.87 -8.58
C GLY A 38 -0.14 -35.44 -7.18
N MET A 39 -1.14 -35.23 -6.31
CA MET A 39 -0.93 -34.71 -4.96
C MET A 39 -0.10 -35.65 -4.09
N THR A 40 -0.21 -36.96 -4.28
CA THR A 40 0.58 -37.96 -3.53
C THR A 40 2.08 -37.78 -3.75
N ALA A 41 2.51 -37.51 -4.99
CA ALA A 41 3.89 -37.19 -5.29
C ALA A 41 4.26 -35.79 -4.74
N ALA A 42 3.38 -34.80 -4.92
CA ALA A 42 3.62 -33.43 -4.48
C ALA A 42 3.78 -33.28 -2.96
N ILE A 43 3.12 -34.10 -2.13
CA ILE A 43 3.23 -34.06 -0.66
C ILE A 43 4.67 -34.29 -0.19
N PHE A 44 5.43 -35.17 -0.83
CA PHE A 44 6.84 -35.39 -0.48
C PHE A 44 7.71 -34.16 -0.76
N VAL A 45 7.40 -33.42 -1.82
CA VAL A 45 8.05 -32.15 -2.18
C VAL A 45 7.65 -31.03 -1.20
N LEU A 46 6.38 -31.00 -0.78
CA LEU A 46 5.91 -30.10 0.28
C LEU A 46 6.61 -30.37 1.62
N GLY A 47 6.86 -31.64 1.95
CA GLY A 47 7.65 -32.02 3.11
C GLY A 47 9.08 -31.46 3.04
N LEU A 48 9.75 -31.63 1.89
CA LEU A 48 11.06 -31.01 1.65
C LEU A 48 11.01 -29.48 1.81
N GLN A 49 9.99 -28.83 1.23
CA GLN A 49 9.79 -27.37 1.32
C GLN A 49 9.69 -26.89 2.77
N ALA A 50 8.90 -27.57 3.60
CA ALA A 50 8.70 -27.19 5.01
C ALA A 50 9.97 -27.39 5.83
N PHE A 51 10.63 -28.54 5.70
CA PHE A 51 11.80 -28.90 6.49
C PHE A 51 13.06 -28.12 6.08
N GLU A 52 13.29 -27.90 4.78
CA GLU A 52 14.38 -27.04 4.31
C GLU A 52 14.18 -25.61 4.80
N MET A 53 12.97 -25.05 4.63
CA MET A 53 12.71 -23.68 5.06
C MET A 53 12.88 -23.54 6.57
N MET A 54 12.46 -24.54 7.34
CA MET A 54 12.67 -24.56 8.78
C MET A 54 14.18 -24.55 9.15
N ALA A 55 15.01 -25.32 8.45
CA ALA A 55 16.44 -25.41 8.70
C ALA A 55 17.17 -24.09 8.37
N ILE A 56 16.95 -23.57 7.16
CA ILE A 56 17.65 -22.38 6.66
C ILE A 56 17.17 -21.09 7.33
N ALA A 57 15.87 -20.95 7.62
CA ALA A 57 15.33 -19.75 8.27
C ALA A 57 15.90 -19.57 9.67
N ALA A 58 15.99 -20.66 10.45
CA ALA A 58 16.54 -20.61 11.80
C ALA A 58 18.02 -20.19 11.81
N VAL A 59 18.81 -20.68 10.84
CA VAL A 59 20.20 -20.26 10.71
C VAL A 59 20.27 -18.82 10.21
N GLY A 60 19.64 -18.49 9.08
CA GLY A 60 19.73 -17.17 8.47
C GLY A 60 19.34 -16.01 9.39
N ASN A 61 18.27 -16.17 10.19
CA ASN A 61 17.71 -15.08 10.99
C ASN A 61 18.37 -14.90 12.38
N ASN A 62 19.11 -15.89 12.88
CA ASN A 62 19.78 -15.82 14.18
C ASN A 62 21.31 -16.01 14.09
N LEU A 63 21.86 -16.18 12.88
CA LEU A 63 23.30 -16.34 12.64
C LEU A 63 24.09 -15.13 13.15
N ILE A 64 23.53 -13.92 13.10
CA ILE A 64 24.21 -12.71 13.58
C ILE A 64 24.64 -12.84 15.04
N THR A 65 23.83 -13.50 15.87
CA THR A 65 24.12 -13.77 17.27
C THR A 65 25.35 -14.65 17.43
N TYR A 66 25.49 -15.69 16.59
CA TYR A 66 26.65 -16.58 16.59
C TYR A 66 27.92 -15.89 16.09
N VAL A 67 27.81 -15.11 15.02
CA VAL A 67 28.96 -14.40 14.41
C VAL A 67 29.50 -13.32 15.34
N PHE A 68 28.62 -12.63 16.06
CA PHE A 68 28.97 -11.61 17.02
C PHE A 68 29.47 -12.21 18.35
N ASN A 69 28.70 -13.09 18.99
CA ASN A 69 29.01 -13.55 20.35
C ASN A 69 30.04 -14.68 20.41
N ASP A 70 30.02 -15.64 19.48
CA ASP A 70 30.90 -16.82 19.55
C ASP A 70 32.14 -16.69 18.66
N MET A 71 32.01 -16.00 17.52
CA MET A 71 33.11 -15.80 16.56
C MET A 71 33.83 -14.45 16.73
N HIS A 72 33.30 -13.59 17.60
CA HIS A 72 33.86 -12.30 17.99
C HIS A 72 34.13 -11.34 16.81
N PHE A 73 33.32 -11.39 15.76
CA PHE A 73 33.40 -10.38 14.72
C PHE A 73 32.66 -9.11 15.16
N PRO A 74 33.20 -7.90 14.87
CA PRO A 74 32.53 -6.64 15.17
C PRO A 74 31.09 -6.57 14.63
N LEU A 75 30.20 -5.86 15.32
CA LEU A 75 28.76 -5.85 15.04
C LEU A 75 28.41 -5.58 13.56
N SER A 76 28.98 -4.52 12.98
CA SER A 76 28.77 -4.19 11.56
C SER A 76 29.35 -5.22 10.59
N LYS A 77 30.49 -5.84 10.94
CA LYS A 77 31.08 -6.93 10.15
C LYS A 77 30.21 -8.20 10.23
N SER A 78 29.67 -8.49 11.40
CA SER A 78 28.72 -9.60 11.63
C SER A 78 27.46 -9.43 10.79
N ALA A 79 26.86 -8.22 10.79
CA ALA A 79 25.73 -7.91 9.94
C ALA A 79 26.07 -8.14 8.45
N ASN A 80 27.21 -7.62 7.98
CA ASN A 80 27.67 -7.81 6.60
C ASN A 80 27.90 -9.28 6.22
N ILE A 81 28.45 -10.10 7.13
CA ILE A 81 28.65 -11.54 6.89
C ILE A 81 27.30 -12.23 6.66
N VAL A 82 26.32 -11.95 7.53
CA VAL A 82 24.98 -12.55 7.45
C VAL A 82 24.27 -12.10 6.17
N THR A 83 24.28 -10.81 5.86
CA THR A 83 23.62 -10.31 4.65
C THR A 83 24.30 -10.80 3.38
N ASN A 84 25.64 -10.91 3.36
CA ASN A 84 26.35 -11.50 2.23
C ASN A 84 26.05 -13.00 2.09
N PHE A 85 25.92 -13.74 3.19
CA PHE A 85 25.53 -15.15 3.16
C PHE A 85 24.14 -15.33 2.54
N ILE A 86 23.13 -14.62 3.06
CA ILE A 86 21.75 -14.71 2.56
C ILE A 86 21.67 -14.20 1.10
N GLY A 87 22.35 -13.10 0.79
CA GLY A 87 22.46 -12.58 -0.58
C GLY A 87 23.06 -13.60 -1.55
N THR A 88 24.04 -14.40 -1.07
CA THR A 88 24.68 -15.48 -1.84
C THR A 88 23.74 -16.66 -2.05
N VAL A 89 22.97 -17.07 -1.03
CA VAL A 89 21.93 -18.12 -1.16
C VAL A 89 21.01 -17.79 -2.32
N PHE A 90 20.48 -16.56 -2.35
CA PHE A 90 19.55 -16.13 -3.39
C PHE A 90 20.21 -15.95 -4.77
N LEU A 91 21.49 -15.54 -4.83
CA LEU A 91 22.23 -15.48 -6.08
C LEU A 91 22.42 -16.88 -6.69
N LEU A 92 22.80 -17.85 -5.85
CA LEU A 92 23.03 -19.24 -6.26
C LEU A 92 21.73 -19.96 -6.66
N SER A 93 20.55 -19.42 -6.33
CA SER A 93 19.29 -19.86 -6.92
C SER A 93 19.24 -19.74 -8.44
N LEU A 94 19.89 -18.71 -9.03
CA LEU A 94 20.00 -18.62 -10.49
C LEU A 94 20.82 -19.78 -11.06
N LEU A 95 21.90 -20.15 -10.38
CA LEU A 95 22.74 -21.28 -10.74
C LEU A 95 21.96 -22.61 -10.63
N GLY A 96 21.19 -22.79 -9.56
CA GLY A 96 20.36 -23.98 -9.35
C GLY A 96 19.33 -24.20 -10.43
N GLY A 97 18.60 -23.14 -10.81
CA GLY A 97 17.65 -23.20 -11.91
C GLY A 97 18.32 -23.52 -13.24
N PHE A 98 19.46 -22.86 -13.53
CA PHE A 98 20.24 -23.10 -14.75
C PHE A 98 20.74 -24.54 -14.86
N LEU A 99 21.28 -25.11 -13.79
CA LEU A 99 21.80 -26.48 -13.75
C LEU A 99 20.67 -27.52 -13.92
N SER A 100 19.52 -27.29 -13.28
CA SER A 100 18.33 -28.14 -13.44
C SER A 100 17.83 -28.13 -14.88
N ASP A 101 17.61 -26.95 -15.46
CA ASP A 101 16.97 -26.82 -16.76
C ASP A 101 17.89 -27.23 -17.93
N SER A 102 19.20 -27.03 -17.77
CA SER A 102 20.18 -27.25 -18.85
C SER A 102 20.82 -28.64 -18.84
N TYR A 103 21.07 -29.25 -17.66
CA TYR A 103 21.93 -30.43 -17.56
C TYR A 103 21.33 -31.57 -16.74
N LEU A 104 20.97 -31.33 -15.48
CA LEU A 104 20.74 -32.40 -14.47
C LEU A 104 19.27 -32.81 -14.33
N GLY A 105 18.34 -31.90 -14.59
CA GLY A 105 16.93 -32.05 -14.24
C GLY A 105 16.65 -31.82 -12.75
N SER A 106 15.43 -31.37 -12.42
CA SER A 106 15.10 -30.83 -11.10
C SER A 106 15.30 -31.81 -9.94
N PHE A 107 14.94 -33.09 -10.12
CA PHE A 107 15.10 -34.12 -9.08
C PHE A 107 16.57 -34.33 -8.68
N TRP A 108 17.46 -34.50 -9.66
CA TRP A 108 18.89 -34.72 -9.40
C TRP A 108 19.55 -33.47 -8.83
N THR A 109 19.19 -32.29 -9.30
CA THR A 109 19.66 -31.03 -8.72
C THR A 109 19.27 -30.93 -7.25
N MET A 110 18.00 -31.15 -6.89
CA MET A 110 17.57 -31.13 -5.49
C MET A 110 18.30 -32.17 -4.64
N LEU A 111 18.47 -33.39 -5.14
CA LEU A 111 19.12 -34.45 -4.37
C LEU A 111 20.59 -34.12 -4.07
N ILE A 112 21.37 -33.75 -5.10
CA ILE A 112 22.80 -33.43 -4.95
C ILE A 112 22.98 -32.21 -4.04
N PHE A 113 22.29 -31.12 -4.33
CA PHE A 113 22.47 -29.87 -3.58
C PHE A 113 21.86 -29.93 -2.17
N GLY A 114 20.85 -30.77 -1.94
CA GLY A 114 20.35 -31.01 -0.59
C GLY A 114 21.35 -31.76 0.29
N PHE A 115 22.14 -32.71 -0.25
CA PHE A 115 23.26 -33.30 0.49
C PHE A 115 24.40 -32.31 0.74
N VAL A 116 24.65 -31.39 -0.19
CA VAL A 116 25.62 -30.28 0.00
C VAL A 116 25.17 -29.37 1.13
N GLU A 117 23.88 -29.00 1.17
CA GLU A 117 23.29 -28.19 2.23
C GLU A 117 23.39 -28.89 3.60
N LEU A 118 22.99 -30.17 3.66
CA LEU A 118 23.10 -30.97 4.88
C LEU A 118 24.53 -31.03 5.39
N SER A 119 25.50 -31.23 4.50
CA SER A 119 26.93 -31.23 4.86
C SER A 119 27.37 -29.88 5.45
N GLY A 120 26.86 -28.77 4.91
CA GLY A 120 27.08 -27.43 5.46
C GLY A 120 26.52 -27.26 6.87
N PHE A 121 25.28 -27.70 7.13
CA PHE A 121 24.69 -27.63 8.47
C PHE A 121 25.42 -28.52 9.49
N ILE A 122 25.82 -29.72 9.09
CA ILE A 122 26.64 -30.61 9.94
C ILE A 122 27.95 -29.92 10.29
N LEU A 123 28.63 -29.32 9.30
CA LEU A 123 29.90 -28.62 9.54
C LEU A 123 29.73 -27.41 10.46
N LEU A 124 28.64 -26.64 10.31
CA LEU A 124 28.29 -25.56 11.24
C LEU A 124 28.06 -26.08 12.67
N SER A 125 27.33 -27.19 12.82
CA SER A 125 27.05 -27.83 14.12
C SER A 125 28.29 -28.43 14.77
N VAL A 126 29.24 -28.93 13.99
CA VAL A 126 30.55 -29.41 14.50
C VAL A 126 31.42 -28.23 14.95
N GLN A 127 31.46 -27.13 14.19
CA GLN A 127 32.25 -25.95 14.55
C GLN A 127 31.69 -25.25 15.80
N ALA A 128 30.42 -24.86 15.75
CA ALA A 128 29.45 -25.39 16.67
C ALA A 128 29.94 -25.93 18.03
N HIS A 129 30.03 -27.24 18.10
CA HIS A 129 30.22 -27.97 19.32
C HIS A 129 31.68 -27.98 19.83
N LEU A 130 32.68 -27.92 18.93
CA LEU A 130 34.08 -28.11 19.28
C LEU A 130 34.76 -26.80 19.73
N PRO A 131 35.23 -26.69 20.99
CA PRO A 131 35.89 -25.48 21.49
C PRO A 131 37.18 -25.13 20.74
N GLN A 132 37.86 -26.12 20.16
CA GLN A 132 39.08 -25.92 19.36
C GLN A 132 38.81 -25.15 18.07
N LEU A 133 37.58 -25.21 17.55
CA LEU A 133 37.19 -24.56 16.30
C LEU A 133 36.62 -23.14 16.51
N ARG A 134 36.59 -22.65 17.75
CA ARG A 134 36.10 -21.32 18.11
C ARG A 134 37.13 -20.51 18.91
N PRO A 135 37.08 -19.18 18.87
CA PRO A 135 37.82 -18.34 19.82
C PRO A 135 37.50 -18.69 21.29
N ALA A 136 38.40 -18.33 22.20
CA ALA A 136 38.15 -18.50 23.63
C ALA A 136 37.04 -17.53 24.09
N HIS A 137 36.11 -18.01 24.91
CA HIS A 137 34.92 -17.27 25.32
C HIS A 137 35.27 -15.92 25.96
N CYS A 138 34.69 -14.83 25.44
CA CYS A 138 34.82 -13.48 25.97
C CYS A 138 33.53 -12.68 25.69
N THR A 139 33.28 -11.57 26.40
CA THR A 139 32.08 -10.75 26.18
C THR A 139 32.42 -9.52 25.37
N MET A 140 32.02 -9.50 24.08
CA MET A 140 32.33 -8.42 23.11
C MET A 140 31.96 -7.00 23.57
N VAL A 141 30.96 -6.87 24.44
CA VAL A 141 30.48 -5.57 24.94
C VAL A 141 31.33 -5.02 26.09
N LEU A 142 31.96 -5.91 26.88
CA LEU A 142 32.69 -5.54 28.12
C LEU A 142 34.22 -5.62 27.93
N ASP A 143 34.69 -6.56 27.10
CA ASP A 143 36.09 -6.93 26.93
C ASP A 143 36.58 -6.64 25.49
N GLU A 144 36.17 -5.51 24.92
CA GLU A 144 36.41 -5.17 23.50
C GLU A 144 37.91 -5.25 23.11
N ASP A 145 38.83 -4.88 24.01
CA ASP A 145 40.28 -4.92 23.79
C ASP A 145 40.92 -6.30 24.01
N ASN A 146 40.24 -7.24 24.69
CA ASN A 146 40.74 -8.57 25.03
C ASN A 146 40.11 -9.70 24.20
N CYS A 147 39.02 -9.43 23.47
CA CYS A 147 38.37 -10.39 22.59
C CYS A 147 39.12 -10.54 21.26
N SER A 148 39.63 -11.75 20.98
CA SER A 148 40.26 -12.04 19.69
C SER A 148 39.24 -12.53 18.65
N GLU A 149 39.17 -11.82 17.51
CA GLU A 149 38.37 -12.24 16.34
C GLU A 149 38.80 -13.63 15.86
N ALA A 150 37.86 -14.43 15.35
CA ALA A 150 38.18 -15.70 14.69
C ALA A 150 39.10 -15.48 13.47
N LYS A 151 40.29 -16.12 13.50
CA LYS A 151 41.32 -16.04 12.44
C LYS A 151 41.81 -17.42 12.02
N GLY A 152 42.46 -17.49 10.86
CA GLY A 152 43.08 -18.72 10.33
C GLY A 152 42.05 -19.82 10.04
N TYR A 153 42.33 -21.04 10.50
CA TYR A 153 41.51 -22.22 10.20
C TYR A 153 40.09 -22.14 10.79
N LYS A 154 39.90 -21.45 11.93
CA LYS A 154 38.58 -21.28 12.56
C LYS A 154 37.62 -20.50 11.67
N ALA A 155 38.10 -19.40 11.09
CA ALA A 155 37.33 -18.61 10.12
C ALA A 155 37.15 -19.35 8.79
N LEU A 156 38.17 -20.09 8.32
CA LEU A 156 38.10 -20.85 7.08
C LEU A 156 36.97 -21.91 7.13
N ILE A 157 36.93 -22.71 8.20
CA ILE A 157 35.89 -23.73 8.39
C ILE A 157 34.50 -23.09 8.45
N PHE A 158 34.39 -21.93 9.10
CA PHE A 158 33.13 -21.20 9.23
C PHE A 158 32.58 -20.74 7.88
N PHE A 159 33.40 -20.07 7.08
CA PHE A 159 32.99 -19.61 5.77
C PHE A 159 32.76 -20.76 4.80
N LEU A 160 33.54 -21.85 4.90
CA LEU A 160 33.31 -23.07 4.13
C LEU A 160 31.92 -23.65 4.45
N ALA A 161 31.59 -23.79 5.74
CA ALA A 161 30.30 -24.31 6.17
C ALA A 161 29.14 -23.40 5.70
N LEU A 162 29.25 -22.09 5.88
CA LEU A 162 28.26 -21.13 5.40
C LEU A 162 28.05 -21.20 3.89
N TYR A 163 29.12 -21.23 3.09
CA TYR A 163 28.97 -21.24 1.63
C TYR A 163 28.53 -22.60 1.08
N LEU A 164 28.78 -23.71 1.80
CA LEU A 164 28.15 -25.00 1.48
C LEU A 164 26.63 -24.93 1.70
N VAL A 165 26.17 -24.36 2.82
CA VAL A 165 24.73 -24.12 3.04
C VAL A 165 24.17 -23.20 1.95
N ALA A 166 24.88 -22.12 1.60
CA ALA A 166 24.42 -21.18 0.58
C ALA A 166 24.30 -21.82 -0.80
N LEU A 167 25.28 -22.62 -1.20
CA LEU A 167 25.28 -23.35 -2.46
C LEU A 167 24.17 -24.39 -2.50
N GLY A 168 24.02 -25.16 -1.42
CA GLY A 168 22.98 -26.17 -1.28
C GLY A 168 21.58 -25.58 -1.34
N SER A 169 21.24 -24.70 -0.38
CA SER A 169 19.91 -24.09 -0.28
C SER A 169 19.57 -23.25 -1.52
N GLY A 170 20.53 -22.45 -2.01
CA GLY A 170 20.33 -21.66 -3.23
C GLY A 170 19.96 -22.56 -4.41
N CYS A 171 20.72 -23.63 -4.64
CA CYS A 171 20.42 -24.54 -5.74
C CYS A 171 19.17 -25.41 -5.53
N LEU A 172 18.68 -25.55 -4.30
CA LEU A 172 17.47 -26.30 -3.96
C LEU A 172 16.20 -25.49 -4.27
N LYS A 173 16.10 -24.26 -3.75
CA LYS A 173 14.86 -23.43 -3.72
C LYS A 173 14.06 -23.35 -5.03
N PRO A 174 14.63 -22.97 -6.19
CA PRO A 174 13.85 -22.85 -7.43
C PRO A 174 13.33 -24.20 -7.94
N ASN A 175 14.00 -25.29 -7.56
CA ASN A 175 13.70 -26.63 -8.01
C ASN A 175 12.58 -27.30 -7.20
N ILE A 176 12.39 -26.92 -5.93
CA ILE A 176 11.30 -27.45 -5.09
C ILE A 176 9.93 -27.08 -5.68
N ILE A 177 9.73 -25.77 -5.93
CA ILE A 177 8.44 -25.25 -6.42
C ILE A 177 8.15 -25.80 -7.82
N SER A 178 9.13 -25.77 -8.72
CA SER A 178 8.98 -26.25 -10.10
C SER A 178 8.76 -27.76 -10.17
N HIS A 179 9.52 -28.55 -9.40
CA HIS A 179 9.36 -30.00 -9.39
C HIS A 179 8.01 -30.46 -8.86
N GLY A 180 7.49 -29.82 -7.80
CA GLY A 180 6.16 -30.15 -7.28
C GLY A 180 5.04 -29.71 -8.21
N ALA A 181 5.18 -28.57 -8.90
CA ALA A 181 4.23 -28.15 -9.95
C ALA A 181 4.23 -29.12 -11.14
N ASP A 182 5.39 -29.68 -11.48
CA ASP A 182 5.56 -30.65 -12.56
C ASP A 182 4.85 -31.99 -12.31
N GLN A 183 4.39 -32.25 -11.09
CA GLN A 183 3.59 -33.44 -10.76
C GLN A 183 2.16 -33.38 -11.31
N PHE A 184 1.70 -32.23 -11.82
CA PHE A 184 0.36 -32.08 -12.39
C PHE A 184 0.40 -31.91 -13.91
N ARG A 185 -0.43 -32.66 -14.66
CA ARG A 185 -0.50 -32.59 -16.13
C ARG A 185 -1.36 -31.40 -16.56
N LYS A 186 -0.85 -30.61 -17.52
CA LYS A 186 -1.50 -29.37 -18.00
C LYS A 186 -2.72 -29.61 -18.90
N GLU A 187 -2.88 -30.80 -19.46
CA GLU A 187 -3.89 -31.12 -20.49
C GLU A 187 -5.28 -31.43 -19.91
N ASP A 188 -5.41 -31.70 -18.61
CA ASP A 188 -6.67 -32.00 -17.95
C ASP A 188 -7.22 -30.78 -17.17
N SER A 189 -8.40 -30.26 -17.52
CA SER A 189 -9.05 -29.14 -16.81
C SER A 189 -9.28 -29.41 -15.31
N LYS A 190 -9.53 -30.66 -14.93
CA LYS A 190 -9.63 -31.11 -13.52
C LYS A 190 -8.29 -31.02 -12.78
N GLN A 191 -7.16 -31.14 -13.47
CA GLN A 191 -5.83 -31.07 -12.85
C GLN A 191 -5.34 -29.62 -12.66
N SER A 192 -5.81 -28.65 -13.46
CA SER A 192 -5.51 -27.23 -13.25
C SER A 192 -6.01 -26.70 -11.89
N LYS A 193 -7.19 -27.14 -11.43
CA LYS A 193 -7.70 -26.80 -10.08
C LYS A 193 -6.83 -27.40 -8.98
N LYS A 194 -6.33 -28.63 -9.18
CA LYS A 194 -5.41 -29.29 -8.22
C LYS A 194 -4.04 -28.62 -8.17
N LEU A 195 -3.55 -28.07 -9.29
CA LEU A 195 -2.30 -27.32 -9.36
C LEU A 195 -2.35 -26.01 -8.55
N SER A 196 -3.46 -25.26 -8.63
CA SER A 196 -3.66 -24.07 -7.78
C SER A 196 -3.69 -24.42 -6.29
N SER A 197 -4.37 -25.52 -5.93
CA SER A 197 -4.36 -26.03 -4.56
C SER A 197 -2.96 -26.42 -4.09
N TYR A 198 -2.10 -26.94 -4.97
CA TYR A 198 -0.70 -27.22 -4.64
C TYR A 198 0.09 -25.95 -4.34
N PHE A 199 -0.04 -24.89 -5.15
CA PHE A 199 0.66 -23.64 -4.87
C PHE A 199 0.25 -23.02 -3.52
N ASN A 200 -1.04 -23.08 -3.19
CA ASN A 200 -1.52 -22.63 -1.88
C ASN A 200 -0.94 -23.50 -0.74
N ALA A 201 -0.89 -24.83 -0.93
CA ALA A 201 -0.28 -25.74 0.05
C ALA A 201 1.23 -25.54 0.19
N ALA A 202 1.95 -25.23 -0.91
CA ALA A 202 3.37 -24.93 -0.89
C ALA A 202 3.67 -23.63 -0.16
N TYR A 203 2.85 -22.60 -0.37
CA TYR A 203 2.95 -21.34 0.36
C TYR A 203 2.66 -21.54 1.87
N PHE A 204 1.64 -22.32 2.20
CA PHE A 204 1.36 -22.67 3.60
C PHE A 204 2.53 -23.44 4.24
N ALA A 205 3.09 -24.45 3.55
CA ALA A 205 4.25 -25.20 4.03
C ALA A 205 5.48 -24.30 4.24
N PHE A 206 5.70 -23.34 3.34
CA PHE A 206 6.73 -22.29 3.48
C PHE A 206 6.52 -21.47 4.77
N CYS A 207 5.33 -20.89 4.95
CA CYS A 207 5.03 -20.05 6.12
C CYS A 207 5.10 -20.83 7.44
N MET A 208 4.63 -22.08 7.45
CA MET A 208 4.73 -22.94 8.63
C MET A 208 6.18 -23.28 8.98
N GLY A 209 7.02 -23.57 7.98
CA GLY A 209 8.45 -23.81 8.19
C GLY A 209 9.16 -22.60 8.82
N GLU A 210 8.92 -21.40 8.27
CA GLU A 210 9.41 -20.13 8.82
C GLU A 210 8.91 -19.89 10.27
N LEU A 211 7.62 -20.13 10.53
CA LEU A 211 7.04 -19.91 11.85
C LEU A 211 7.68 -20.81 12.92
N VAL A 212 7.84 -22.09 12.62
CA VAL A 212 8.48 -23.05 13.55
C VAL A 212 9.97 -22.73 13.73
N ALA A 213 10.66 -22.34 12.66
CA ALA A 213 12.05 -21.92 12.73
C ALA A 213 12.26 -20.72 13.66
N LEU A 214 11.53 -19.64 13.40
CA LEU A 214 11.69 -18.36 14.09
C LEU A 214 11.18 -18.37 15.53
N THR A 215 10.30 -19.30 15.88
CA THR A 215 9.81 -19.46 17.26
C THR A 215 10.58 -20.54 18.00
N VAL A 216 10.31 -21.81 17.69
CA VAL A 216 10.81 -22.97 18.43
C VAL A 216 12.32 -23.14 18.23
N LEU A 217 12.80 -23.14 16.99
CA LEU A 217 14.21 -23.42 16.71
C LEU A 217 15.13 -22.29 17.18
N VAL A 218 14.73 -21.04 16.98
CA VAL A 218 15.45 -19.87 17.52
C VAL A 218 15.44 -19.89 19.05
N TRP A 219 14.33 -20.28 19.69
CA TRP A 219 14.30 -20.47 21.13
C TRP A 219 15.30 -21.52 21.61
N VAL A 220 15.39 -22.66 20.92
CA VAL A 220 16.40 -23.70 21.19
C VAL A 220 17.81 -23.17 21.00
N GLN A 221 18.09 -22.44 19.91
CA GLN A 221 19.39 -21.82 19.65
C GLN A 221 19.83 -20.89 20.79
N THR A 222 18.92 -20.05 21.28
CA THR A 222 19.23 -19.07 22.32
C THR A 222 19.34 -19.68 23.71
N HIS A 223 18.56 -20.71 24.05
CA HIS A 223 18.53 -21.28 25.41
C HIS A 223 19.41 -22.52 25.57
N SER A 224 19.50 -23.36 24.54
CA SER A 224 20.26 -24.62 24.57
C SER A 224 21.63 -24.52 23.88
N GLY A 225 21.91 -23.40 23.21
CA GLY A 225 23.17 -23.16 22.50
C GLY A 225 23.05 -23.26 20.98
N MET A 226 23.93 -22.55 20.28
CA MET A 226 23.96 -22.50 18.81
C MET A 226 24.37 -23.84 18.18
N ASP A 227 25.15 -24.66 18.89
CA ASP A 227 25.57 -26.00 18.45
C ASP A 227 24.40 -26.97 18.35
N VAL A 228 23.55 -27.01 19.37
CA VAL A 228 22.30 -27.77 19.38
C VAL A 228 21.37 -27.24 18.29
N GLY A 229 21.21 -25.92 18.21
CA GLY A 229 20.35 -25.29 17.19
C GLY A 229 20.74 -25.63 15.75
N PHE A 230 22.05 -25.55 15.40
CA PHE A 230 22.53 -25.96 14.08
C PHE A 230 22.40 -27.48 13.86
N GLY A 231 22.56 -28.28 14.91
CA GLY A 231 22.32 -29.72 14.86
C GLY A 231 20.86 -30.07 14.54
N VAL A 232 19.91 -29.35 15.14
CA VAL A 232 18.48 -29.50 14.83
C VAL A 232 18.18 -29.03 13.41
N SER A 233 18.79 -27.94 12.92
CA SER A 233 18.68 -27.55 11.49
C SER A 233 19.22 -28.65 10.56
N ALA A 234 20.34 -29.31 10.90
CA ALA A 234 20.84 -30.44 10.14
C ALA A 234 19.85 -31.63 10.12
N ALA A 235 19.28 -31.96 11.28
CA ALA A 235 18.25 -33.01 11.39
C ALA A 235 16.99 -32.68 10.59
N ALA A 236 16.54 -31.41 10.63
CA ALA A 236 15.44 -30.91 9.81
C ALA A 236 15.71 -31.11 8.32
N MET A 237 16.86 -30.66 7.83
CA MET A 237 17.23 -30.84 6.42
C MET A 237 17.34 -32.33 6.03
N ALA A 238 17.88 -33.17 6.92
CA ALA A 238 17.92 -34.62 6.71
C ALA A 238 16.51 -35.22 6.58
N MET A 239 15.54 -34.80 7.40
CA MET A 239 14.13 -35.20 7.27
C MET A 239 13.54 -34.73 5.93
N GLY A 240 13.88 -33.52 5.48
CA GLY A 240 13.52 -33.02 4.15
C GLY A 240 14.03 -33.91 3.01
N LEU A 241 15.31 -34.31 3.07
CA LEU A 241 15.90 -35.25 2.11
C LEU A 241 15.24 -36.63 2.14
N ILE A 242 14.95 -37.16 3.33
CA ILE A 242 14.21 -38.43 3.48
C ILE A 242 12.83 -38.32 2.83
N SER A 243 12.13 -37.20 3.04
CA SER A 243 10.86 -36.91 2.37
C SER A 243 11.02 -36.92 0.85
N LEU A 244 12.03 -36.23 0.31
CA LEU A 244 12.31 -36.20 -1.13
C LEU A 244 12.56 -37.60 -1.69
N ILE A 245 13.45 -38.39 -1.07
CA ILE A 245 13.83 -39.73 -1.53
C ILE A 245 12.64 -40.71 -1.43
N SER A 246 11.78 -40.56 -0.44
CA SER A 246 10.59 -41.42 -0.29
C SER A 246 9.62 -41.31 -1.48
N GLY A 247 9.57 -40.15 -2.13
CA GLY A 247 8.75 -39.92 -3.31
C GLY A 247 9.33 -40.44 -4.63
N THR A 248 10.57 -40.95 -4.68
CA THR A 248 11.26 -41.32 -5.93
C THR A 248 10.47 -42.30 -6.81
N LEU A 249 9.68 -43.20 -6.22
CA LEU A 249 8.88 -44.18 -6.96
C LEU A 249 7.60 -43.61 -7.61
N VAL A 250 7.17 -42.41 -7.22
CA VAL A 250 5.91 -41.78 -7.66
C VAL A 250 6.11 -40.47 -8.43
N TYR A 251 7.32 -39.92 -8.47
CA TYR A 251 7.58 -38.67 -9.20
C TYR A 251 7.45 -38.82 -10.72
N MET A 252 6.94 -37.75 -11.34
CA MET A 252 7.13 -37.46 -12.76
C MET A 252 8.28 -36.47 -12.93
N ASN A 253 9.31 -36.88 -13.67
CA ASN A 253 10.45 -36.03 -14.00
C ASN A 253 10.31 -35.51 -15.44
N LYS A 254 10.60 -34.23 -15.65
CA LYS A 254 10.73 -33.68 -17.00
C LYS A 254 12.21 -33.71 -17.41
N PRO A 255 12.52 -34.11 -18.66
CA PRO A 255 13.88 -34.03 -19.15
C PRO A 255 14.35 -32.56 -19.28
N PRO A 256 15.67 -32.30 -19.19
CA PRO A 256 16.24 -30.96 -19.37
C PRO A 256 15.83 -30.35 -20.73
N ARG A 257 15.57 -29.04 -20.76
CA ARG A 257 15.08 -28.32 -21.95
C ARG A 257 16.14 -27.45 -22.64
N GLY A 258 17.37 -27.45 -22.12
CA GLY A 258 18.48 -26.66 -22.65
C GLY A 258 18.54 -25.24 -22.07
N SER A 259 19.52 -24.45 -22.52
CA SER A 259 19.84 -23.13 -21.95
C SER A 259 18.84 -22.03 -22.35
N ILE A 260 18.26 -21.37 -21.35
CA ILE A 260 17.38 -20.18 -21.51
C ILE A 260 18.18 -18.92 -21.88
N PHE A 261 19.46 -18.85 -21.51
CA PHE A 261 20.32 -17.70 -21.81
C PHE A 261 20.74 -17.65 -23.27
N THR A 262 20.81 -18.80 -23.95
CA THR A 262 21.26 -18.89 -25.33
C THR A 262 20.33 -18.14 -26.29
N PRO A 263 18.99 -18.32 -26.25
CA PRO A 263 18.05 -17.50 -27.03
C PRO A 263 18.15 -16.00 -26.73
N ILE A 264 18.31 -15.60 -25.47
CA ILE A 264 18.45 -14.18 -25.09
C ILE A 264 19.71 -13.60 -25.71
N ALA A 265 20.85 -14.29 -25.58
CA ALA A 265 22.12 -13.88 -26.16
C ALA A 265 22.06 -13.82 -27.70
N GLN A 266 21.40 -14.78 -28.34
CA GLN A 266 21.18 -14.80 -29.79
C GLN A 266 20.48 -13.54 -30.29
N VAL A 267 19.41 -13.10 -29.61
CA VAL A 267 18.69 -11.87 -29.97
C VAL A 267 19.59 -10.64 -29.89
N PHE A 268 20.35 -10.48 -28.81
CA PHE A 268 21.27 -9.35 -28.67
C PHE A 268 22.39 -9.37 -29.72
N VAL A 269 23.01 -10.54 -29.93
CA VAL A 269 24.08 -10.70 -30.94
C VAL A 269 23.53 -10.40 -32.33
N ALA A 270 22.42 -11.01 -32.72
CA ALA A 270 21.80 -10.81 -34.04
C ALA A 270 21.40 -9.33 -34.26
N ALA A 271 20.82 -8.67 -33.25
CA ALA A 271 20.45 -7.26 -33.34
C ALA A 271 21.67 -6.33 -33.48
N ILE A 272 22.76 -6.60 -32.74
CA ILE A 272 24.01 -5.84 -32.83
C ILE A 272 24.71 -6.06 -34.17
N THR A 273 24.75 -7.30 -34.67
CA THR A 273 25.33 -7.62 -35.99
C THR A 273 24.54 -6.93 -37.11
N LYS A 274 23.21 -6.85 -36.99
CA LYS A 274 22.33 -6.18 -37.97
C LYS A 274 22.07 -4.70 -37.66
N ARG A 275 22.86 -4.07 -36.77
CA ARG A 275 22.62 -2.66 -36.32
C ARG A 275 22.57 -1.62 -37.44
N LYS A 276 23.30 -1.85 -38.55
CA LYS A 276 23.35 -0.95 -39.71
C LYS A 276 22.14 -1.08 -40.66
N GLN A 277 21.30 -2.10 -40.47
CA GLN A 277 20.11 -2.30 -41.29
C GLN A 277 18.95 -1.39 -40.88
N ILE A 278 18.16 -0.97 -41.86
CA ILE A 278 16.95 -0.16 -41.66
C ILE A 278 15.84 -1.07 -41.13
N CYS A 279 15.16 -0.66 -40.07
CA CYS A 279 14.11 -1.46 -39.45
C CYS A 279 12.82 -1.32 -40.29
N PRO A 280 12.29 -2.40 -40.91
CA PRO A 280 11.13 -2.30 -41.79
C PRO A 280 9.89 -1.81 -41.03
N SER A 281 9.05 -1.02 -41.69
CA SER A 281 7.82 -0.46 -41.10
C SER A 281 6.62 -1.44 -41.14
N ASN A 282 6.72 -2.54 -41.89
CA ASN A 282 5.66 -3.56 -42.02
C ASN A 282 6.02 -4.84 -41.26
N SER A 283 5.23 -5.20 -40.24
CA SER A 283 5.41 -6.41 -39.41
C SER A 283 5.35 -7.72 -40.21
N GLY A 284 4.75 -7.71 -41.39
CA GLY A 284 4.67 -8.86 -42.30
C GLY A 284 6.01 -9.29 -42.93
N MET A 285 7.04 -8.43 -42.90
CA MET A 285 8.37 -8.74 -43.47
C MET A 285 9.33 -9.43 -42.47
N LEU A 286 8.91 -9.62 -41.22
CA LEU A 286 9.73 -10.22 -40.16
C LEU A 286 9.71 -11.75 -40.22
N HIS A 287 10.84 -12.39 -39.93
CA HIS A 287 10.96 -13.85 -39.97
C HIS A 287 10.09 -14.53 -38.89
N GLY A 288 9.10 -15.32 -39.33
CA GLY A 288 8.17 -16.07 -38.45
C GLY A 288 6.75 -15.50 -38.33
N SER A 289 6.36 -14.51 -39.16
CA SER A 289 5.00 -13.92 -39.18
C SER A 289 3.95 -14.74 -39.95
N GLN A 290 4.35 -15.77 -40.70
CA GLN A 290 3.45 -16.60 -41.50
C GLN A 290 3.28 -17.99 -40.85
N LEU A 291 2.18 -18.18 -40.14
CA LEU A 291 1.60 -19.51 -39.89
C LEU A 291 0.54 -19.78 -40.99
N PRO A 292 0.45 -21.00 -41.56
CA PRO A 292 -0.53 -21.31 -42.60
C PRO A 292 -1.97 -21.13 -42.10
N GLU A 293 -2.80 -20.54 -42.94
CA GLU A 293 -4.20 -20.12 -42.73
C GLU A 293 -5.15 -21.25 -42.26
N GLN A 294 -4.71 -22.50 -42.25
CA GLN A 294 -5.50 -23.68 -41.85
C GLN A 294 -5.40 -24.05 -40.36
N ALA A 295 -4.55 -23.37 -39.56
CA ALA A 295 -4.43 -23.60 -38.12
C ALA A 295 -5.24 -22.59 -37.26
N LEU A 296 -6.15 -21.81 -37.86
CA LEU A 296 -6.89 -20.74 -37.17
C LEU A 296 -8.00 -21.22 -36.22
N ALA A 297 -8.24 -22.53 -36.11
CA ALA A 297 -9.39 -23.08 -35.38
C ALA A 297 -9.05 -23.94 -34.14
N SER A 298 -7.79 -24.19 -33.79
CA SER A 298 -7.49 -25.23 -32.77
C SER A 298 -6.33 -25.02 -31.79
N SER A 299 -5.74 -23.83 -31.66
CA SER A 299 -4.77 -23.60 -30.57
C SER A 299 -4.86 -22.21 -29.97
N ASN A 300 -5.04 -22.16 -28.65
CA ASN A 300 -5.04 -20.99 -27.77
C ASN A 300 -3.69 -20.25 -27.68
N VAL A 301 -2.94 -20.12 -28.79
CA VAL A 301 -1.71 -19.33 -28.83
C VAL A 301 -2.11 -17.87 -28.99
N ARG A 302 -2.23 -17.19 -27.86
CA ARG A 302 -2.51 -15.76 -27.75
C ARG A 302 -1.47 -15.00 -28.57
N ASN A 303 -1.87 -14.45 -29.72
CA ASN A 303 -1.03 -13.66 -30.62
C ASN A 303 -0.32 -12.54 -29.81
N LEU A 304 0.99 -12.67 -29.60
CA LEU A 304 1.80 -11.58 -29.05
C LEU A 304 1.85 -10.46 -30.10
N LEU A 305 1.02 -9.44 -29.91
CA LEU A 305 1.03 -8.20 -30.67
C LEU A 305 2.44 -7.60 -30.64
N HIS A 306 2.95 -7.22 -31.81
CA HIS A 306 4.26 -6.59 -31.98
C HIS A 306 4.38 -5.31 -31.14
N THR A 307 5.45 -5.17 -30.34
CA THR A 307 5.64 -4.03 -29.44
C THR A 307 6.60 -3.00 -30.06
N GLU A 308 6.18 -1.73 -30.14
CA GLU A 308 6.99 -0.62 -30.67
C GLU A 308 8.19 -0.22 -29.75
N LYS A 309 8.19 -0.66 -28.48
CA LYS A 309 9.30 -0.44 -27.54
C LYS A 309 10.50 -1.30 -27.93
N PHE A 310 11.70 -0.72 -27.81
CA PHE A 310 12.97 -1.38 -28.15
C PHE A 310 13.04 -1.89 -29.61
N ARG A 311 12.54 -1.10 -30.56
CA ARG A 311 12.52 -1.42 -32.01
C ARG A 311 13.89 -1.79 -32.60
N PHE A 312 14.99 -1.39 -31.97
CA PHE A 312 16.33 -1.82 -32.40
C PHE A 312 16.54 -3.35 -32.31
N LEU A 313 15.82 -4.04 -31.41
CA LEU A 313 15.89 -5.50 -31.27
C LEU A 313 15.18 -6.23 -32.42
N ASP A 314 14.23 -5.59 -33.11
CA ASP A 314 13.55 -6.15 -34.28
C ASP A 314 14.48 -6.36 -35.46
N LYS A 315 15.66 -5.71 -35.44
CA LYS A 315 16.72 -5.94 -36.42
C LYS A 315 17.23 -7.39 -36.40
N ALA A 316 17.08 -8.12 -35.28
CA ALA A 316 17.42 -9.54 -35.20
C ALA A 316 16.53 -10.44 -36.09
N CYS A 317 15.34 -9.96 -36.47
CA CYS A 317 14.37 -10.69 -37.29
C CYS A 317 14.46 -10.39 -38.80
N ILE A 318 15.37 -9.50 -39.22
CA ILE A 318 15.52 -9.09 -40.62
C ILE A 318 16.28 -10.18 -41.38
N LYS A 319 15.65 -10.79 -42.38
CA LYS A 319 16.34 -11.72 -43.29
C LYS A 319 17.20 -10.93 -44.29
N VAL A 320 18.49 -11.21 -44.37
CA VAL A 320 19.38 -10.53 -45.33
C VAL A 320 19.35 -11.35 -46.62
N GLN A 321 18.89 -10.76 -47.73
CA GLN A 321 18.98 -11.40 -49.05
C GLN A 321 20.41 -11.33 -49.56
N ASP A 322 21.29 -12.19 -49.05
CA ASP A 322 22.47 -12.62 -49.80
C ASP A 322 22.03 -13.82 -50.64
N GLY A 323 22.27 -13.79 -51.95
CA GLY A 323 21.75 -14.74 -52.96
C GLY A 323 22.19 -16.21 -52.83
N THR A 324 22.49 -16.70 -51.63
CA THR A 324 22.77 -18.11 -51.33
C THR A 324 21.70 -18.66 -50.38
N GLN A 325 20.97 -19.69 -50.82
CA GLN A 325 19.94 -20.39 -50.03
C GLN A 325 20.56 -21.27 -48.91
N THR A 326 21.34 -20.67 -48.01
CA THR A 326 21.79 -21.37 -46.79
C THR A 326 20.92 -20.96 -45.61
N SER A 327 20.50 -21.92 -44.79
CA SER A 327 19.74 -21.63 -43.56
C SER A 327 20.58 -20.73 -42.66
N GLU A 328 20.14 -19.48 -42.43
CA GLU A 328 20.83 -18.57 -41.50
C GLU A 328 20.93 -19.20 -40.10
N SER A 329 22.08 -19.04 -39.44
CA SER A 329 22.25 -19.57 -38.08
C SER A 329 21.35 -18.83 -37.08
N PRO A 330 20.90 -19.49 -35.99
CA PRO A 330 20.11 -18.85 -34.93
C PRO A 330 20.78 -17.64 -34.25
N TRP A 331 22.10 -17.48 -34.43
CA TRP A 331 22.89 -16.35 -33.97
C TRP A 331 22.88 -15.15 -34.93
N ARG A 332 22.42 -15.32 -36.17
CA ARG A 332 22.22 -14.24 -37.15
C ARG A 332 20.75 -13.94 -37.39
N LEU A 333 19.84 -14.92 -37.29
CA LEU A 333 18.40 -14.74 -37.52
C LEU A 333 17.58 -15.32 -36.37
N CYS A 334 16.78 -14.46 -35.72
CA CYS A 334 15.88 -14.84 -34.63
C CYS A 334 14.41 -14.75 -35.07
N THR A 335 13.52 -15.45 -34.35
CA THR A 335 12.07 -15.34 -34.58
C THR A 335 11.48 -14.11 -33.87
N VAL A 336 10.36 -13.59 -34.40
CA VAL A 336 9.62 -12.48 -33.75
C VAL A 336 9.25 -12.82 -32.30
N THR A 337 8.87 -14.08 -32.05
CA THR A 337 8.53 -14.55 -30.69
C THR A 337 9.71 -14.47 -29.72
N GLN A 338 10.92 -14.82 -30.14
CA GLN A 338 12.14 -14.70 -29.31
C GLN A 338 12.48 -13.24 -29.03
N VAL A 339 12.33 -12.36 -30.02
CA VAL A 339 12.62 -10.93 -29.85
C VAL A 339 11.62 -10.27 -28.90
N GLU A 340 10.32 -10.53 -29.07
CA GLU A 340 9.28 -9.98 -28.17
C GLU A 340 9.45 -10.50 -26.73
N GLN A 341 9.88 -11.75 -26.53
CA GLN A 341 10.24 -12.28 -25.20
C GLN A 341 11.35 -11.45 -24.54
N VAL A 342 12.42 -11.12 -25.28
CA VAL A 342 13.53 -10.32 -24.76
C VAL A 342 13.10 -8.88 -24.47
N LYS A 343 12.30 -8.27 -25.36
CA LYS A 343 11.73 -6.93 -25.14
C LYS A 343 10.91 -6.86 -23.85
N ILE A 344 10.09 -7.88 -23.60
CA ILE A 344 9.30 -8.01 -22.37
C ILE A 344 10.19 -8.03 -21.14
N ILE A 345 11.25 -8.85 -21.14
CA ILE A 345 12.18 -8.94 -20.01
C ILE A 345 12.81 -7.57 -19.71
N ILE A 346 13.35 -6.90 -20.73
CA ILE A 346 13.98 -5.58 -20.57
C ILE A 346 12.98 -4.55 -20.04
N SER A 347 11.72 -4.62 -20.48
CA SER A 347 10.66 -3.71 -20.02
C SER A 347 10.32 -3.87 -18.54
N VAL A 348 10.53 -5.06 -17.97
CA VAL A 348 10.20 -5.42 -16.59
C VAL A 348 11.35 -5.12 -15.62
N VAL A 349 12.60 -5.15 -16.08
CA VAL A 349 13.80 -4.93 -15.25
C VAL A 349 13.74 -3.66 -14.40
N PRO A 350 13.27 -2.48 -14.87
CA PRO A 350 13.22 -1.29 -14.04
C PRO A 350 12.22 -1.39 -12.87
N ILE A 351 11.04 -1.98 -13.10
CA ILE A 351 10.03 -2.23 -12.05
C ILE A 351 10.61 -3.17 -10.99
N PHE A 352 11.28 -4.21 -11.46
CA PHE A 352 11.98 -5.18 -10.63
C PHE A 352 13.11 -4.53 -9.81
N ALA A 353 13.93 -3.66 -10.41
CA ALA A 353 15.04 -2.99 -9.72
C ALA A 353 14.58 -2.14 -8.53
N CYS A 354 13.39 -1.54 -8.60
CA CYS A 354 12.80 -0.81 -7.47
C CYS A 354 12.52 -1.69 -6.25
N THR A 355 12.46 -3.03 -6.39
CA THR A 355 12.27 -3.94 -5.24
C THR A 355 13.56 -4.22 -4.47
N ILE A 356 14.72 -3.83 -5.00
CA ILE A 356 16.03 -4.03 -4.35
C ILE A 356 16.07 -3.30 -3.00
N ILE A 357 15.59 -2.05 -2.95
CA ILE A 357 15.55 -1.26 -1.71
C ILE A 357 14.59 -1.87 -0.68
N PHE A 358 13.48 -2.44 -1.13
CA PHE A 358 12.56 -3.18 -0.25
C PHE A 358 13.26 -4.38 0.40
N ASN A 359 14.06 -5.13 -0.37
CA ASN A 359 14.83 -6.26 0.17
C ASN A 359 16.01 -5.80 1.05
N THR A 360 16.55 -4.59 0.85
CA THR A 360 17.51 -3.96 1.78
C THR A 360 16.88 -3.71 3.14
N ILE A 361 15.61 -3.31 3.19
CA ILE A 361 14.85 -3.12 4.44
C ILE A 361 14.64 -4.47 5.15
N LEU A 362 14.24 -5.51 4.39
CA LEU A 362 14.13 -6.87 4.93
C LEU A 362 15.44 -7.33 5.60
N ALA A 363 16.59 -7.07 4.96
CA ALA A 363 17.90 -7.42 5.50
C ALA A 363 18.17 -6.76 6.87
N GLN A 364 17.65 -5.56 7.14
CA GLN A 364 17.80 -4.89 8.44
C GLN A 364 16.98 -5.54 9.54
N LEU A 365 15.77 -5.96 9.20
CA LEU A 365 14.88 -6.65 10.15
C LEU A 365 15.50 -7.94 10.66
N GLN A 366 16.29 -8.62 9.83
CA GLN A 366 17.02 -9.85 10.18
C GLN A 366 18.35 -9.62 10.89
N THR A 367 18.89 -8.40 10.88
CA THR A 367 20.23 -8.11 11.44
C THR A 367 20.17 -7.07 12.55
N PHE A 368 20.22 -5.78 12.22
CA PHE A 368 20.26 -4.72 13.21
C PHE A 368 19.02 -4.69 14.11
N SER A 369 17.84 -5.07 13.62
CA SER A 369 16.64 -5.13 14.47
C SER A 369 16.72 -6.28 15.50
N VAL A 370 17.38 -7.39 15.17
CA VAL A 370 17.66 -8.48 16.12
C VAL A 370 18.63 -8.00 17.21
N GLN A 371 19.65 -7.24 16.81
CA GLN A 371 20.63 -6.67 17.74
C GLN A 371 20.01 -5.59 18.62
N GLN A 372 19.16 -4.73 18.04
CA GLN A 372 18.33 -3.78 18.76
C GLN A 372 17.49 -4.48 19.84
N GLY A 373 16.82 -5.58 19.50
CA GLY A 373 16.04 -6.38 20.45
C GLY A 373 16.90 -7.06 21.52
N SER A 374 18.16 -7.37 21.21
CA SER A 374 19.12 -7.94 22.17
C SER A 374 19.54 -6.93 23.25
N ALA A 375 19.48 -5.63 22.94
CA ALA A 375 19.72 -4.54 23.88
C ALA A 375 18.46 -4.12 24.67
N MET A 376 17.37 -4.88 24.60
CA MET A 376 16.07 -4.56 25.20
C MET A 376 15.63 -5.65 26.18
N ASN A 377 14.58 -5.37 26.96
CA ASN A 377 14.03 -6.32 27.91
C ASN A 377 13.18 -7.38 27.18
N THR A 378 13.70 -8.60 27.14
CA THR A 378 13.10 -9.77 26.47
C THR A 378 12.15 -10.59 27.36
N ARG A 379 11.96 -10.21 28.63
CA ARG A 379 11.14 -10.96 29.58
C ARG A 379 9.65 -10.72 29.31
N LEU A 380 8.93 -11.80 28.97
CA LEU A 380 7.48 -11.78 28.78
C LEU A 380 6.72 -12.02 30.10
N ILE A 381 7.08 -13.12 30.77
CA ILE A 381 6.48 -13.62 32.03
C ILE A 381 7.65 -14.09 32.92
N LYS A 382 7.43 -14.22 34.23
CA LYS A 382 8.41 -14.86 35.14
C LYS A 382 8.81 -16.24 34.58
N GLY A 383 10.06 -16.35 34.10
CA GLY A 383 10.66 -17.59 33.59
C GLY A 383 10.72 -17.73 32.06
N PHE A 384 10.13 -16.83 31.27
CA PHE A 384 10.19 -16.91 29.80
C PHE A 384 10.80 -15.66 29.16
N GLN A 385 11.89 -15.85 28.42
CA GLN A 385 12.59 -14.82 27.66
C GLN A 385 12.41 -15.08 26.16
N ILE A 386 11.91 -14.08 25.44
CA ILE A 386 11.72 -14.16 24.00
C ILE A 386 13.06 -13.89 23.31
N PRO A 387 13.56 -14.79 22.44
CA PRO A 387 14.71 -14.49 21.62
C PRO A 387 14.44 -13.30 20.70
N PRO A 388 15.36 -12.32 20.58
CA PRO A 388 15.16 -11.16 19.71
C PRO A 388 14.88 -11.51 18.25
N ALA A 389 15.54 -12.54 17.71
CA ALA A 389 15.32 -13.01 16.34
C ALA A 389 13.90 -13.57 16.11
N SER A 390 13.20 -13.99 17.17
CA SER A 390 11.82 -14.49 17.06
C SER A 390 10.81 -13.42 16.65
N LEU A 391 11.14 -12.12 16.76
CA LEU A 391 10.27 -11.04 16.27
C LEU A 391 10.01 -11.14 14.76
N GLN A 392 10.93 -11.74 13.99
CA GLN A 392 10.76 -11.98 12.56
C GLN A 392 9.58 -12.95 12.26
N SER A 393 9.04 -13.65 13.26
CA SER A 393 7.84 -14.47 13.07
C SER A 393 6.57 -13.63 12.88
N ILE A 394 6.57 -12.35 13.31
CA ILE A 394 5.41 -11.46 13.25
C ILE A 394 4.91 -11.25 11.81
N PRO A 395 5.76 -10.86 10.82
CA PRO A 395 5.35 -10.74 9.42
C PRO A 395 4.73 -12.03 8.85
N TYR A 396 5.33 -13.20 9.13
CA TYR A 396 4.82 -14.47 8.61
C TYR A 396 3.50 -14.88 9.25
N LEU A 397 3.33 -14.63 10.56
CA LEU A 397 2.06 -14.83 11.24
C LEU A 397 0.99 -13.92 10.63
N MET A 398 1.31 -12.65 10.39
CA MET A 398 0.44 -11.71 9.70
C MET A 398 0.08 -12.19 8.29
N LEU A 399 1.03 -12.70 7.50
CA LEU A 399 0.76 -13.22 6.15
C LEU A 399 -0.20 -14.43 6.16
N ILE A 400 -0.04 -15.35 7.11
CA ILE A 400 -0.94 -16.51 7.26
C ILE A 400 -2.40 -16.07 7.47
N PHE A 401 -2.63 -15.00 8.22
CA PHE A 401 -3.98 -14.48 8.49
C PHE A 401 -4.48 -13.50 7.43
N LEU A 402 -3.64 -12.56 6.99
CA LEU A 402 -4.01 -11.48 6.08
C LEU A 402 -4.18 -11.94 4.65
N VAL A 403 -3.41 -12.91 4.15
CA VAL A 403 -3.57 -13.38 2.75
C VAL A 403 -4.95 -14.00 2.51
N PRO A 404 -5.46 -14.93 3.35
CA PRO A 404 -6.84 -15.40 3.24
C PRO A 404 -7.87 -14.29 3.38
N LEU A 405 -7.68 -13.37 4.33
CA LEU A 405 -8.58 -12.22 4.52
C LEU A 405 -8.61 -11.31 3.28
N TYR A 406 -7.45 -11.09 2.66
CA TYR A 406 -7.31 -10.31 1.44
C TYR A 406 -8.10 -10.93 0.29
N GLU A 407 -7.94 -12.22 0.05
CA GLU A 407 -8.62 -12.91 -1.04
C GLU A 407 -10.14 -13.06 -0.81
N THR A 408 -10.58 -13.22 0.44
CA THR A 408 -11.99 -13.50 0.77
C THR A 408 -12.84 -12.27 1.04
N VAL A 409 -12.24 -11.20 1.59
CA VAL A 409 -12.96 -9.98 1.97
C VAL A 409 -12.56 -8.83 1.05
N PHE A 410 -11.25 -8.57 0.93
CA PHE A 410 -10.78 -7.40 0.21
C PHE A 410 -11.02 -7.49 -1.30
N VAL A 411 -10.62 -8.59 -1.94
CA VAL A 411 -10.75 -8.76 -3.40
C VAL A 411 -12.21 -8.65 -3.86
N PRO A 412 -13.21 -9.28 -3.22
CA PRO A 412 -14.62 -9.10 -3.61
C PRO A 412 -15.13 -7.67 -3.45
N ILE A 413 -14.79 -6.98 -2.37
CA ILE A 413 -15.18 -5.57 -2.15
C ILE A 413 -14.52 -4.67 -3.20
N ALA A 414 -13.21 -4.81 -3.38
CA ALA A 414 -12.47 -4.04 -4.36
C ALA A 414 -12.95 -4.32 -5.78
N ARG A 415 -13.35 -5.55 -6.11
CA ARG A 415 -13.94 -5.90 -7.41
C ARG A 415 -15.27 -5.18 -7.63
N LYS A 416 -16.13 -5.07 -6.61
CA LYS A 416 -17.40 -4.31 -6.68
C LYS A 416 -17.15 -2.83 -7.00
N ILE A 417 -16.11 -2.22 -6.40
CA ILE A 417 -15.79 -0.80 -6.59
C ILE A 417 -15.06 -0.54 -7.91
N THR A 418 -14.04 -1.34 -8.22
CA THR A 418 -13.11 -1.09 -9.33
C THR A 418 -13.54 -1.72 -10.65
N GLY A 419 -14.48 -2.66 -10.62
CA GLY A 419 -14.89 -3.46 -11.79
C GLY A 419 -13.82 -4.40 -12.34
N ARG A 420 -12.70 -4.61 -11.63
CA ARG A 420 -11.57 -5.46 -12.09
C ARG A 420 -11.56 -6.80 -11.38
N ASP A 421 -11.25 -7.87 -12.13
CA ASP A 421 -11.16 -9.24 -11.56
C ASP A 421 -10.19 -9.34 -10.38
N SER A 422 -9.06 -8.61 -10.39
CA SER A 422 -8.09 -8.61 -9.29
C SER A 422 -8.37 -7.54 -8.21
N GLY A 423 -9.44 -6.75 -8.33
CA GLY A 423 -9.68 -5.56 -7.50
C GLY A 423 -8.66 -4.46 -7.80
N ILE A 424 -7.47 -4.53 -7.19
CA ILE A 424 -6.36 -3.60 -7.45
C ILE A 424 -5.41 -4.19 -8.52
N SER A 425 -4.78 -3.34 -9.35
CA SER A 425 -3.79 -3.81 -10.32
C SER A 425 -2.47 -4.26 -9.65
N PRO A 426 -1.74 -5.25 -10.22
CA PRO A 426 -0.48 -5.73 -9.62
C PRO A 426 0.57 -4.62 -9.40
N LEU A 427 0.69 -3.69 -10.34
CA LEU A 427 1.60 -2.53 -10.22
C LEU A 427 1.17 -1.59 -9.08
N GLN A 428 -0.12 -1.41 -8.85
CA GLN A 428 -0.59 -0.63 -7.71
C GLN A 428 -0.28 -1.34 -6.38
N ARG A 429 -0.46 -2.67 -6.30
CA ARG A 429 -0.10 -3.47 -5.11
C ARG A 429 1.39 -3.32 -4.77
N ILE A 430 2.28 -3.46 -5.75
CA ILE A 430 3.73 -3.27 -5.55
C ILE A 430 4.01 -1.84 -5.06
N GLY A 431 3.38 -0.82 -5.65
CA GLY A 431 3.56 0.57 -5.21
C GLY A 431 3.13 0.82 -3.76
N ILE A 432 1.96 0.30 -3.35
CA ILE A 432 1.48 0.37 -1.96
C ILE A 432 2.50 -0.28 -1.04
N GLY A 433 2.97 -1.48 -1.38
CA GLY A 433 3.98 -2.18 -0.61
C GLY A 433 5.25 -1.35 -0.42
N LEU A 434 5.87 -0.86 -1.51
CA LEU A 434 7.07 -0.01 -1.43
C LEU A 434 6.88 1.26 -0.57
N PHE A 435 5.70 1.87 -0.64
CA PHE A 435 5.39 3.03 0.21
C PHE A 435 5.28 2.64 1.69
N VAL A 436 4.51 1.60 2.01
CA VAL A 436 4.33 1.13 3.40
C VAL A 436 5.65 0.65 4.02
N ALA A 437 6.59 0.10 3.24
CA ALA A 437 7.94 -0.25 3.71
C ALA A 437 8.70 0.97 4.26
N THR A 438 8.46 2.15 3.69
CA THR A 438 9.04 3.42 4.17
C THR A 438 8.56 3.73 5.59
N LEU A 439 7.27 3.51 5.87
CA LEU A 439 6.70 3.73 7.20
C LEU A 439 7.29 2.76 8.24
N SER A 440 7.65 1.54 7.84
CA SER A 440 8.35 0.59 8.72
C SER A 440 9.71 1.13 9.16
N MET A 441 10.50 1.68 8.24
CA MET A 441 11.80 2.27 8.57
C MET A 441 11.68 3.57 9.38
N VAL A 442 10.65 4.38 9.14
CA VAL A 442 10.33 5.54 9.99
C VAL A 442 10.02 5.07 11.41
N SER A 443 9.18 4.04 11.57
CA SER A 443 8.88 3.46 12.87
C SER A 443 10.15 2.95 13.57
N ALA A 444 11.00 2.21 12.86
CA ALA A 444 12.26 1.70 13.40
C ALA A 444 13.20 2.83 13.87
N ALA A 445 13.31 3.92 13.09
CA ALA A 445 14.13 5.07 13.44
C ALA A 445 13.63 5.78 14.71
N LEU A 446 12.30 5.94 14.84
CA LEU A 446 11.68 6.57 16.02
C LEU A 446 11.85 5.71 17.29
N VAL A 447 11.60 4.40 17.17
CA VAL A 447 11.78 3.44 18.27
C VAL A 447 13.23 3.40 18.71
N GLU A 448 14.18 3.35 17.77
CA GLU A 448 15.60 3.33 18.11
C GLU A 448 16.04 4.60 18.82
N LYS A 449 15.57 5.76 18.36
CA LYS A 449 15.83 7.03 19.04
C LYS A 449 15.31 7.00 20.48
N LYS A 450 14.07 6.54 20.72
CA LYS A 450 13.50 6.42 22.07
C LYS A 450 14.29 5.43 22.93
N ARG A 451 14.63 4.26 22.39
CA ARG A 451 15.41 3.22 23.09
C ARG A 451 16.76 3.76 23.53
N ARG A 452 17.50 4.36 22.61
CA ARG A 452 18.83 4.93 22.87
C ARG A 452 18.78 6.07 23.87
N THR A 453 17.86 7.03 23.73
CA THR A 453 17.69 8.14 24.70
C THR A 453 17.33 7.62 26.10
N SER A 454 16.44 6.64 26.19
CA SER A 454 16.05 6.07 27.49
C SER A 454 17.20 5.31 28.17
N ALA A 455 18.04 4.63 27.38
CA ALA A 455 19.22 3.93 27.86
C ALA A 455 20.33 4.90 28.33
N LEU A 456 20.61 5.96 27.56
CA LEU A 456 21.68 6.91 27.89
C LEU A 456 21.30 7.91 29.00
N ASP A 457 20.09 8.47 28.96
CA ASP A 457 19.71 9.58 29.85
C ASP A 457 19.10 9.09 31.16
N SER A 458 18.34 7.98 31.12
CA SER A 458 17.57 7.47 32.27
C SER A 458 18.00 6.09 32.74
N ASN A 459 18.97 5.45 32.06
CA ASN A 459 19.40 4.07 32.29
C ASN A 459 18.24 3.06 32.34
N ARG A 460 17.18 3.31 31.55
CA ARG A 460 15.97 2.49 31.48
C ARG A 460 16.00 1.60 30.24
N ILE A 461 15.82 0.30 30.44
CA ILE A 461 15.74 -0.69 29.37
C ILE A 461 14.28 -0.84 28.93
N LEU A 462 13.99 -0.52 27.67
CA LEU A 462 12.64 -0.66 27.09
C LEU A 462 12.28 -2.13 26.84
N SER A 463 10.99 -2.43 26.82
CA SER A 463 10.48 -3.75 26.45
C SER A 463 10.67 -4.02 24.96
N ILE A 464 11.03 -5.26 24.60
CA ILE A 464 11.21 -5.70 23.21
C ILE A 464 9.99 -5.45 22.31
N PHE A 465 8.79 -5.37 22.88
CA PHE A 465 7.54 -5.10 22.14
C PHE A 465 7.51 -3.74 21.43
N TRP A 466 8.34 -2.78 21.82
CA TRP A 466 8.44 -1.50 21.12
C TRP A 466 8.94 -1.66 19.68
N ILE A 467 9.61 -2.77 19.37
CA ILE A 467 10.05 -3.12 18.01
C ILE A 467 8.90 -3.66 17.14
N ALA A 468 7.83 -4.21 17.73
CA ALA A 468 6.76 -4.87 16.99
C ALA A 468 6.12 -4.04 15.84
N PRO A 469 5.91 -2.72 15.94
CA PRO A 469 5.29 -1.93 14.87
C PRO A 469 6.08 -1.98 13.56
N GLN A 470 7.41 -1.94 13.60
CA GLN A 470 8.22 -1.96 12.38
C GLN A 470 8.06 -3.29 11.63
N PHE A 471 7.90 -4.39 12.36
CA PHE A 471 7.62 -5.72 11.80
C PHE A 471 6.19 -5.85 11.28
N LEU A 472 5.19 -5.33 12.00
CA LEU A 472 3.78 -5.35 11.56
C LEU A 472 3.59 -4.55 10.26
N ILE A 473 4.14 -3.33 10.21
CA ILE A 473 4.08 -2.46 9.03
C ILE A 473 4.82 -3.13 7.86
N PHE A 474 5.99 -3.71 8.10
CA PHE A 474 6.73 -4.42 7.06
C PHE A 474 5.98 -5.65 6.55
N GLY A 475 5.36 -6.45 7.43
CA GLY A 475 4.57 -7.61 7.02
C GLY A 475 3.38 -7.24 6.13
N LEU A 476 2.70 -6.14 6.43
CA LEU A 476 1.65 -5.59 5.56
C LEU A 476 2.20 -5.16 4.19
N SER A 477 3.34 -4.47 4.19
CA SER A 477 4.04 -4.05 2.98
C SER A 477 4.48 -5.24 2.12
N GLU A 478 4.99 -6.29 2.75
CA GLU A 478 5.43 -7.53 2.12
C GLU A 478 4.27 -8.26 1.47
N MET A 479 3.11 -8.33 2.14
CA MET A 479 1.90 -8.92 1.55
C MET A 479 1.56 -8.29 0.20
N PHE A 480 1.48 -6.95 0.13
CA PHE A 480 1.15 -6.24 -1.10
C PHE A 480 2.25 -6.39 -2.16
N THR A 481 3.52 -6.31 -1.77
CA THR A 481 4.66 -6.40 -2.69
C THR A 481 4.80 -7.81 -3.27
N ALA A 482 4.80 -8.84 -2.41
CA ALA A 482 5.01 -10.22 -2.82
C ALA A 482 3.85 -10.73 -3.70
N VAL A 483 2.59 -10.52 -3.27
CA VAL A 483 1.42 -10.90 -4.06
C VAL A 483 1.38 -10.12 -5.38
N GLY A 484 1.68 -8.82 -5.34
CA GLY A 484 1.76 -7.98 -6.53
C GLY A 484 2.82 -8.45 -7.53
N LEU A 485 4.02 -8.80 -7.08
CA LEU A 485 5.11 -9.30 -7.93
C LEU A 485 4.75 -10.65 -8.56
N ILE A 486 4.25 -11.61 -7.76
CA ILE A 486 3.87 -12.93 -8.25
C ILE A 486 2.81 -12.80 -9.35
N GLU A 487 1.74 -12.03 -9.10
CA GLU A 487 0.67 -11.83 -10.07
C GLU A 487 1.15 -11.09 -11.32
N PHE A 488 2.01 -10.09 -11.16
CA PHE A 488 2.60 -9.35 -12.26
C PHE A 488 3.43 -10.25 -13.18
N PHE A 489 4.36 -11.03 -12.62
CA PHE A 489 5.19 -11.95 -13.39
C PHE A 489 4.38 -13.09 -14.02
N TYR A 490 3.34 -13.57 -13.32
CA TYR A 490 2.46 -14.60 -13.85
C TYR A 490 1.69 -14.10 -15.08
N LYS A 491 1.12 -12.88 -15.01
CA LYS A 491 0.43 -12.25 -16.15
C LYS A 491 1.35 -11.94 -17.32
N GLN A 492 2.64 -11.73 -17.07
CA GLN A 492 3.65 -11.49 -18.10
C GLN A 492 4.21 -12.79 -18.72
N SER A 493 3.85 -13.96 -18.18
CA SER A 493 4.53 -15.21 -18.53
C SER A 493 4.36 -15.57 -20.01
N VAL A 494 5.46 -15.45 -20.76
CA VAL A 494 5.58 -16.03 -22.09
C VAL A 494 5.84 -17.52 -21.92
N GLU A 495 5.14 -18.36 -22.71
CA GLU A 495 5.28 -19.81 -22.63
C GLU A 495 6.75 -20.23 -22.69
N GLY A 496 7.20 -20.98 -21.68
CA GLY A 496 8.56 -21.53 -21.61
C GLY A 496 9.57 -20.76 -20.75
N MET A 497 9.27 -19.56 -20.24
CA MET A 497 10.22 -18.73 -19.46
C MET A 497 9.81 -18.46 -17.99
N GLN A 498 8.84 -19.21 -17.47
CA GLN A 498 8.29 -19.00 -16.13
C GLN A 498 9.34 -19.13 -15.02
N SER A 499 10.15 -20.20 -15.04
CA SER A 499 11.20 -20.44 -14.04
C SER A 499 12.25 -19.32 -14.01
N PHE A 500 12.57 -18.73 -15.16
CA PHE A 500 13.54 -17.62 -15.27
C PHE A 500 12.98 -16.32 -14.66
N LEU A 501 11.72 -15.98 -14.93
CA LEU A 501 11.07 -14.81 -14.33
C LEU A 501 10.93 -14.97 -12.80
N THR A 502 10.62 -16.17 -12.32
CA THR A 502 10.62 -16.46 -10.87
C THR A 502 12.04 -16.34 -10.29
N ALA A 503 13.06 -16.86 -10.98
CA ALA A 503 14.44 -16.76 -10.53
C ALA A 503 14.97 -15.31 -10.51
N MET A 504 14.46 -14.45 -11.40
CA MET A 504 14.72 -13.02 -11.36
C MET A 504 14.25 -12.42 -10.03
N THR A 505 13.12 -12.85 -9.45
CA THR A 505 12.66 -12.39 -8.12
C THR A 505 13.71 -12.62 -7.03
N TYR A 506 14.34 -13.80 -6.99
CA TYR A 506 15.44 -14.09 -6.06
C TYR A 506 16.68 -13.21 -6.30
N CYS A 507 16.93 -12.79 -7.54
CA CYS A 507 18.01 -11.84 -7.84
C CYS A 507 17.81 -10.48 -7.15
N SER A 508 16.56 -10.02 -6.99
CA SER A 508 16.29 -8.77 -6.26
C SER A 508 16.55 -8.92 -4.76
N TYR A 509 16.18 -10.06 -4.18
CA TYR A 509 16.58 -10.39 -2.81
C TYR A 509 18.10 -10.33 -2.69
N SER A 510 18.83 -11.05 -3.56
CA SER A 510 20.29 -11.05 -3.57
C SER A 510 20.90 -9.64 -3.58
N PHE A 511 20.49 -8.80 -4.53
CA PHE A 511 21.00 -7.43 -4.64
C PHE A 511 20.59 -6.54 -3.47
N GLY A 512 19.40 -6.71 -2.89
CA GLY A 512 19.00 -5.95 -1.70
C GLY A 512 19.87 -6.26 -0.48
N PHE A 513 20.18 -7.54 -0.27
CA PHE A 513 21.05 -7.99 0.81
C PHE A 513 22.51 -7.53 0.61
N PHE A 514 23.04 -7.58 -0.62
CA PHE A 514 24.36 -7.01 -0.91
C PHE A 514 24.38 -5.47 -0.79
N LEU A 515 23.30 -4.80 -1.19
CA LEU A 515 23.16 -3.36 -1.03
C LEU A 515 23.13 -2.96 0.45
N SER A 516 22.50 -3.77 1.32
CA SER A 516 22.60 -3.59 2.78
C SER A 516 24.06 -3.59 3.24
N SER A 517 24.84 -4.60 2.86
CA SER A 517 26.26 -4.69 3.24
C SER A 517 27.07 -3.49 2.75
N LEU A 518 26.80 -3.05 1.51
CA LEU A 518 27.42 -1.88 0.92
C LEU A 518 27.08 -0.61 1.70
N LEU A 519 25.81 -0.40 2.04
CA LEU A 519 25.34 0.78 2.77
C LEU A 519 25.94 0.85 4.17
N VAL A 520 25.96 -0.25 4.93
CA VAL A 520 26.58 -0.32 6.27
C VAL A 520 28.06 0.07 6.19
N SER A 521 28.79 -0.52 5.23
CA SER A 521 30.21 -0.24 5.03
C SER A 521 30.48 1.20 4.61
N LEU A 522 29.64 1.74 3.70
CA LEU A 522 29.77 3.09 3.19
C LEU A 522 29.46 4.14 4.27
N VAL A 523 28.40 3.94 5.04
CA VAL A 523 28.01 4.84 6.13
C VAL A 523 29.11 4.90 7.18
N ASN A 524 29.64 3.76 7.61
CA ASN A 524 30.76 3.76 8.56
C ASN A 524 31.98 4.49 8.02
N ARG A 525 32.36 4.23 6.75
CA ARG A 525 33.50 4.91 6.12
C ARG A 525 33.32 6.42 6.00
N ILE A 526 32.12 6.90 5.68
CA ILE A 526 31.85 8.35 5.53
C ILE A 526 31.83 9.02 6.90
N THR A 527 31.19 8.39 7.89
CA THR A 527 30.90 9.00 9.19
C THR A 527 32.08 8.92 10.17
N SER A 528 32.99 7.95 9.99
CA SER A 528 34.24 7.85 10.75
C SER A 528 35.27 8.94 10.36
N SER A 529 35.05 9.67 9.27
CA SER A 529 36.00 10.68 8.75
C SER A 529 35.90 12.04 9.47
N HIS A 530 34.80 12.32 10.17
CA HIS A 530 34.52 13.64 10.75
C HIS A 530 34.55 13.71 12.28
N SER A 531 34.79 12.59 12.97
CA SER A 531 34.91 12.54 14.43
C SER A 531 35.89 11.46 14.86
N SER A 532 36.38 11.49 16.10
CA SER A 532 37.15 10.39 16.70
C SER A 532 36.32 9.11 16.93
N SER A 533 35.10 9.04 16.38
CA SER A 533 34.18 7.90 16.47
C SER A 533 34.40 6.90 15.33
N ARG A 534 34.13 5.62 15.59
CA ARG A 534 34.25 4.49 14.63
C ARG A 534 33.19 4.51 13.51
N GLY A 535 32.35 5.54 13.42
CA GLY A 535 31.24 5.67 12.46
C GLY A 535 29.87 5.55 13.14
N TRP A 536 28.77 5.59 12.38
CA TRP A 536 27.42 5.43 12.94
C TRP A 536 27.12 4.02 13.46
N LEU A 537 27.73 2.99 12.89
CA LEU A 537 27.50 1.57 13.20
C LEU A 537 28.85 0.89 13.49
N GLY A 538 29.79 1.64 14.06
CA GLY A 538 31.19 1.24 14.19
C GLY A 538 31.53 0.64 15.55
N ASP A 539 30.67 0.84 16.55
CA ASP A 539 30.83 0.35 17.90
C ASP A 539 30.20 -1.04 18.08
N ASN A 540 30.63 -1.78 19.09
CA ASN A 540 30.00 -3.04 19.46
C ASN A 540 28.86 -2.83 20.47
N ASP A 541 28.82 -1.67 21.13
CA ASP A 541 27.70 -1.22 21.95
C ASP A 541 26.72 -0.35 21.14
N LEU A 542 25.53 -0.90 20.88
CA LEU A 542 24.44 -0.20 20.18
C LEU A 542 24.03 1.12 20.85
N ASN A 543 24.29 1.32 22.14
CA ASN A 543 23.98 2.59 22.80
C ASN A 543 24.90 3.73 22.34
N LYS A 544 26.13 3.41 21.94
CA LYS A 544 27.12 4.36 21.43
C LYS A 544 26.92 4.63 19.94
N ASP A 545 26.41 3.63 19.21
CA ASP A 545 26.04 3.75 17.80
C ASP A 545 24.84 4.68 17.56
N ARG A 546 24.67 5.06 16.28
CA ARG A 546 23.61 5.91 15.74
C ARG A 546 22.76 5.14 14.71
N LEU A 547 22.23 3.99 15.15
CA LEU A 547 21.33 3.16 14.35
C LEU A 547 20.05 3.91 13.94
N ASP A 548 19.59 4.87 14.75
CA ASP A 548 18.49 5.77 14.44
C ASP A 548 18.72 6.54 13.12
N LEU A 549 19.93 7.06 12.90
CA LEU A 549 20.30 7.80 11.69
C LEU A 549 20.37 6.87 10.46
N PHE A 550 20.83 5.64 10.66
CA PHE A 550 20.87 4.65 9.58
C PHE A 550 19.46 4.23 9.13
N TYR A 551 18.51 4.06 10.06
CA TYR A 551 17.10 3.82 9.72
C TYR A 551 16.46 5.01 9.02
N TRP A 552 16.78 6.26 9.42
CA TRP A 552 16.34 7.45 8.68
C TRP A 552 16.90 7.51 7.26
N LEU A 553 18.16 7.12 7.04
CA LEU A 553 18.75 7.01 5.70
C LEU A 553 17.97 6.01 4.84
N LEU A 554 17.65 4.83 5.38
CA LEU A 554 16.87 3.81 4.67
C LEU A 554 15.43 4.26 4.39
N ALA A 555 14.79 4.98 5.31
CA ALA A 555 13.49 5.59 5.09
C ALA A 555 13.54 6.60 3.92
N ALA A 556 14.54 7.48 3.89
CA ALA A 556 14.71 8.44 2.79
C ALA A 556 14.97 7.74 1.45
N LEU A 557 15.86 6.74 1.42
CA LEU A 557 16.14 5.94 0.22
C LEU A 557 14.90 5.19 -0.27
N SER A 558 14.11 4.61 0.64
CA SER A 558 12.85 3.94 0.33
C SER A 558 11.83 4.89 -0.28
N LEU A 559 11.70 6.10 0.27
CA LEU A 559 10.79 7.12 -0.26
C LEU A 559 11.20 7.59 -1.66
N ILE A 560 12.50 7.85 -1.88
CA ILE A 560 13.03 8.22 -3.20
C ILE A 560 12.78 7.08 -4.19
N ASN A 561 13.01 5.83 -3.77
CA ASN A 561 12.76 4.65 -4.59
C ASN A 561 11.27 4.48 -4.94
N PHE A 562 10.34 4.81 -4.04
CA PHE A 562 8.91 4.83 -4.35
C PHE A 562 8.59 5.83 -5.48
N PHE A 563 9.14 7.05 -5.45
CA PHE A 563 8.94 8.01 -6.55
C PHE A 563 9.59 7.52 -7.86
N ASN A 564 10.75 6.88 -7.79
CA ASN A 564 11.40 6.23 -8.94
C ASN A 564 10.51 5.12 -9.53
N TYR A 565 9.90 4.30 -8.67
CA TYR A 565 8.94 3.27 -9.06
C TYR A 565 7.71 3.86 -9.77
N LEU A 566 7.17 4.98 -9.28
CA LEU A 566 6.05 5.66 -9.93
C LEU A 566 6.39 6.13 -11.36
N PHE A 567 7.62 6.60 -11.57
CA PHE A 567 8.11 6.95 -12.90
C PHE A 567 8.13 5.72 -13.83
N TRP A 568 8.76 4.63 -13.40
CA TRP A 568 8.88 3.41 -14.22
C TRP A 568 7.55 2.70 -14.45
N SER A 569 6.67 2.65 -13.45
CA SER A 569 5.35 2.04 -13.57
C SER A 569 4.46 2.81 -14.56
N ARG A 570 4.55 4.15 -14.58
CA ARG A 570 3.89 4.99 -15.61
C ARG A 570 4.47 4.76 -16.99
N TRP A 571 5.80 4.72 -17.12
CA TRP A 571 6.47 4.44 -18.39
C TRP A 571 6.11 3.06 -18.94
N TYR A 572 6.01 2.05 -18.07
CA TYR A 572 5.60 0.70 -18.43
C TYR A 572 4.14 0.68 -18.93
N SER A 573 3.24 1.35 -18.20
CA SER A 573 1.80 1.41 -18.50
C SER A 573 1.47 2.22 -19.76
N TYR A 574 2.29 3.20 -20.13
CA TYR A 574 2.15 3.95 -21.39
C TYR A 574 2.62 3.05 -22.55
N ASN A 575 1.73 2.18 -23.03
CA ASN A 575 1.95 1.29 -24.17
C ASN A 575 0.68 1.27 -25.05
N PRO A 576 0.72 1.81 -26.29
CA PRO A 576 -0.45 1.92 -27.15
C PRO A 576 -0.96 0.60 -27.76
N SER A 577 -0.28 -0.54 -27.53
CA SER A 577 -0.61 -1.83 -28.15
C SER A 577 -1.48 -2.77 -27.28
N LEU A 578 -1.99 -2.31 -26.11
CA LEU A 578 -2.78 -3.13 -25.19
C LEU A 578 -4.22 -2.62 -24.91
N SER A 579 -4.84 -1.86 -25.83
CA SER A 579 -6.29 -1.61 -25.76
C SER A 579 -6.89 -1.08 -27.06
N PRO A 580 -7.98 -1.67 -27.58
CA PRO A 580 -8.99 -0.92 -28.32
C PRO A 580 -10.12 -0.53 -27.34
N THR A 581 -9.87 0.37 -26.38
CA THR A 581 -10.93 1.17 -25.75
C THR A 581 -10.37 2.40 -25.05
N SER A 582 -10.79 3.58 -25.50
CA SER A 582 -10.35 4.93 -25.14
C SER A 582 -10.72 5.39 -23.72
N GLN A 583 -11.12 4.49 -22.82
CA GLN A 583 -11.64 4.82 -21.49
C GLN A 583 -10.61 4.70 -20.36
N HIS A 584 -9.44 4.07 -20.60
CA HIS A 584 -8.48 3.73 -19.55
C HIS A 584 -7.42 4.80 -19.22
N VAL A 585 -7.26 5.85 -20.02
CA VAL A 585 -6.18 6.85 -19.84
C VAL A 585 -6.53 7.95 -18.82
N ARG A 586 -7.82 8.21 -18.54
CA ARG A 586 -8.22 9.25 -17.54
C ARG A 586 -8.04 8.81 -16.08
N LEU A 587 -8.01 7.51 -15.78
CA LEU A 587 -7.90 6.98 -14.41
C LEU A 587 -6.47 6.92 -13.84
N ALA A 588 -5.44 7.12 -14.67
CA ALA A 588 -4.05 7.05 -14.22
C ALA A 588 -3.58 8.29 -13.43
N LYS A 589 -4.27 9.44 -13.56
CA LYS A 589 -3.99 10.65 -12.78
C LYS A 589 -4.69 10.68 -11.42
N THR A 590 -5.83 10.00 -11.27
CA THR A 590 -6.62 9.87 -10.02
C THR A 590 -6.02 8.87 -9.02
N SER A 591 -5.09 8.02 -9.47
CA SER A 591 -4.59 6.85 -8.72
C SER A 591 -3.62 7.15 -7.58
N LEU A 592 -2.96 8.31 -7.49
CA LEU A 592 -1.91 8.53 -6.48
C LEU A 592 -2.50 8.90 -5.11
N THR A 593 -3.46 9.84 -5.10
CA THR A 593 -4.23 10.22 -3.92
C THR A 593 -5.09 9.06 -3.45
N GLU A 594 -5.74 8.32 -4.34
CA GLU A 594 -6.46 7.10 -3.95
C GLU A 594 -5.52 6.01 -3.42
N LEU A 595 -4.31 5.82 -3.97
CA LEU A 595 -3.34 4.86 -3.41
C LEU A 595 -2.88 5.26 -2.02
N ILE A 596 -2.61 6.56 -1.81
CA ILE A 596 -2.11 7.08 -0.54
C ILE A 596 -3.24 7.08 0.49
N VAL A 597 -4.44 7.54 0.13
CA VAL A 597 -5.64 7.49 0.98
C VAL A 597 -6.03 6.05 1.28
N PHE A 598 -5.89 5.13 0.33
CA PHE A 598 -6.16 3.71 0.53
C PHE A 598 -5.07 3.02 1.38
N ALA A 599 -3.79 3.32 1.16
CA ALA A 599 -2.71 2.83 2.01
C ALA A 599 -2.84 3.37 3.44
N LEU A 600 -3.18 4.65 3.58
CA LEU A 600 -3.49 5.29 4.86
C LEU A 600 -4.75 4.68 5.48
N SER A 601 -5.81 4.39 4.72
CA SER A 601 -7.04 3.79 5.27
C SER A 601 -6.85 2.33 5.66
N VAL A 602 -6.04 1.55 4.95
CA VAL A 602 -5.64 0.18 5.36
C VAL A 602 -4.77 0.21 6.61
N VAL A 603 -3.88 1.20 6.75
CA VAL A 603 -3.14 1.45 8.00
C VAL A 603 -4.07 1.91 9.13
N SER A 604 -5.09 2.73 8.82
CA SER A 604 -6.13 3.18 9.76
C SER A 604 -7.15 2.10 10.14
N LEU A 605 -7.32 1.06 9.32
CA LEU A 605 -8.18 -0.10 9.58
C LEU A 605 -7.58 -1.06 10.63
N GLN A 606 -6.35 -0.83 11.10
CA GLN A 606 -5.84 -1.39 12.35
C GLN A 606 -5.91 -0.33 13.46
N PRO A 607 -7.05 -0.22 14.18
CA PRO A 607 -7.21 0.75 15.26
C PRO A 607 -6.11 0.60 16.32
N LEU A 608 -5.64 -0.62 16.60
CA LEU A 608 -4.50 -0.88 17.48
C LEU A 608 -3.16 -0.32 16.97
N LEU A 609 -2.90 -0.30 15.66
CA LEU A 609 -1.62 0.16 15.10
C LEU A 609 -1.57 1.69 15.02
N LEU A 610 -2.68 2.32 14.64
CA LEU A 610 -2.81 3.78 14.63
C LEU A 610 -2.86 4.32 16.06
N GLN A 611 -3.60 3.68 16.97
CA GLN A 611 -3.62 4.04 18.38
C GLN A 611 -2.26 3.80 19.05
N PHE A 612 -1.53 2.72 18.70
CA PHE A 612 -0.16 2.54 19.16
C PHE A 612 0.78 3.61 18.56
N LEU A 613 0.71 3.93 17.26
CA LEU A 613 1.51 5.01 16.65
C LEU A 613 1.19 6.39 17.25
N ILE A 614 -0.07 6.65 17.58
CA ILE A 614 -0.54 7.84 18.28
C ILE A 614 -0.02 7.84 19.73
N GLU A 615 -0.07 6.71 20.44
CA GLU A 615 0.50 6.53 21.78
C GLU A 615 2.02 6.67 21.78
N GLN A 616 2.71 6.24 20.71
CA GLN A 616 4.15 6.42 20.49
C GLN A 616 4.51 7.89 20.23
N LEU A 617 3.72 8.58 19.40
CA LEU A 617 3.84 10.01 19.15
C LEU A 617 3.52 10.82 20.42
N GLN A 618 2.53 10.40 21.21
CA GLN A 618 2.20 10.97 22.52
C GLN A 618 3.30 10.71 23.56
N SER A 619 3.93 9.53 23.55
CA SER A 619 5.07 9.16 24.42
C SER A 619 6.36 9.97 24.12
N GLN A 620 6.48 10.56 22.92
CA GLN A 620 7.57 11.51 22.59
C GLN A 620 7.32 12.92 23.17
N MET A 621 6.07 13.25 23.53
CA MET A 621 5.70 14.53 24.14
C MET A 621 5.76 14.52 25.67
N GLU A 622 6.14 13.40 26.30
CA GLU A 622 6.25 13.28 27.76
C GLU A 622 7.48 13.99 28.33
N GLY A 623 7.39 15.32 28.35
CA GLY A 623 8.14 16.20 29.25
C GLY A 623 7.25 17.18 30.01
N GLN A 624 5.99 17.37 29.61
CA GLN A 624 5.03 18.20 30.33
C GLN A 624 3.75 17.42 30.54
N LYS A 625 3.36 17.25 31.82
CA LYS A 625 2.03 16.74 32.14
C LYS A 625 1.03 17.79 31.68
N TRP A 626 0.09 17.39 30.82
CA TRP A 626 -0.99 18.27 30.34
C TRP A 626 -1.85 18.88 31.46
N GLU A 627 -1.78 18.29 32.66
CA GLU A 627 -2.42 18.79 33.88
C GLU A 627 -1.77 20.08 34.42
N GLU A 628 -0.52 20.38 34.06
CA GLU A 628 0.27 21.52 34.52
C GLU A 628 0.24 22.73 33.55
N LEU A 629 -0.47 22.62 32.42
CA LEU A 629 -0.64 23.75 31.51
C LEU A 629 -1.46 24.87 32.17
N ASN A 630 -1.02 26.12 31.97
CA ASN A 630 -1.78 27.29 32.43
C ASN A 630 -3.18 27.31 31.81
N MET A 631 -4.21 27.50 32.64
CA MET A 631 -5.61 27.58 32.23
C MET A 631 -5.85 28.60 31.11
N ASP A 632 -5.15 29.72 31.08
CA ASP A 632 -5.32 30.74 30.03
C ASP A 632 -4.83 30.25 28.67
N ILE A 633 -3.72 29.49 28.66
CA ILE A 633 -3.19 28.84 27.45
C ILE A 633 -4.19 27.78 26.98
N LEU A 634 -4.70 26.98 27.92
CA LEU A 634 -5.61 25.90 27.63
C LEU A 634 -6.93 26.41 27.05
N VAL A 635 -7.50 27.47 27.62
CA VAL A 635 -8.70 28.13 27.09
C VAL A 635 -8.44 28.71 25.69
N ASN A 636 -7.28 29.31 25.44
CA ASN A 636 -6.96 29.86 24.13
C ASN A 636 -6.79 28.78 23.04
N VAL A 637 -6.30 27.60 23.42
CA VAL A 637 -6.24 26.42 22.55
C VAL A 637 -7.65 25.87 22.32
N LEU A 638 -8.40 25.61 23.39
CA LEU A 638 -9.74 25.02 23.33
C LEU A 638 -10.75 25.90 22.58
N ARG A 639 -10.61 27.23 22.64
CA ARG A 639 -11.43 28.15 21.83
C ARG A 639 -11.30 27.92 20.31
N ARG A 640 -10.20 27.32 19.84
CA ARG A 640 -9.99 26.99 18.42
C ARG A 640 -10.47 25.58 18.06
N VAL A 641 -10.90 24.81 19.05
CA VAL A 641 -11.42 23.46 18.87
C VAL A 641 -12.92 23.57 18.55
N GLY A 642 -13.39 22.75 17.61
CA GLY A 642 -14.80 22.73 17.23
C GLY A 642 -15.71 22.32 18.40
N MET A 643 -16.96 22.78 18.34
CA MET A 643 -17.99 22.51 19.35
C MET A 643 -18.15 21.01 19.67
N GLU A 644 -18.11 20.15 18.64
CA GLU A 644 -18.22 18.69 18.81
C GLU A 644 -17.11 18.12 19.68
N SER A 645 -15.85 18.43 19.37
CA SER A 645 -14.71 17.95 20.16
C SER A 645 -14.67 18.55 21.56
N LEU A 646 -15.14 19.78 21.75
CA LEU A 646 -15.30 20.38 23.08
C LEU A 646 -16.34 19.64 23.95
N LEU A 647 -17.34 19.01 23.33
CA LEU A 647 -18.40 18.27 24.00
C LEU A 647 -18.05 16.79 24.22
N LEU A 648 -17.46 16.15 23.21
CA LEU A 648 -17.35 14.69 23.13
C LEU A 648 -15.94 14.15 23.35
N ASP A 649 -14.89 14.96 23.15
CA ASP A 649 -13.50 14.50 23.26
C ASP A 649 -12.80 15.11 24.47
N VAL A 650 -12.83 16.44 24.58
CA VAL A 650 -12.09 17.22 25.58
C VAL A 650 -12.43 16.86 27.04
N PRO A 651 -13.70 16.59 27.42
CA PRO A 651 -14.04 16.19 28.79
C PRO A 651 -13.38 14.88 29.25
N PHE A 652 -13.02 14.00 28.32
CA PHE A 652 -12.47 12.67 28.63
C PHE A 652 -10.95 12.63 28.66
N VAL A 653 -10.26 13.73 28.33
CA VAL A 653 -8.80 13.82 28.33
C VAL A 653 -8.24 13.89 29.76
N CYS A 654 -8.58 14.94 30.52
CA CYS A 654 -8.20 15.08 31.93
C CYS A 654 -9.05 16.15 32.65
N LYS A 655 -8.93 16.22 33.99
CA LYS A 655 -9.70 17.17 34.83
C LYS A 655 -9.44 18.64 34.49
N SER A 656 -8.19 19.01 34.18
CA SER A 656 -7.83 20.39 33.83
C SER A 656 -8.46 20.84 32.52
N TRP A 657 -8.51 19.93 31.52
CA TRP A 657 -9.15 20.17 30.22
C TRP A 657 -10.66 20.27 30.33
N TYR A 658 -11.28 19.40 31.13
CA TYR A 658 -12.70 19.51 31.44
C TYR A 658 -13.04 20.84 32.15
N LYS A 659 -12.17 21.31 33.06
CA LYS A 659 -12.37 22.61 33.74
C LYS A 659 -12.20 23.79 32.78
N ALA A 660 -11.28 23.70 31.83
CA ALA A 660 -11.06 24.76 30.84
C ALA A 660 -12.15 24.81 29.75
N SER A 661 -12.65 23.66 29.29
CA SER A 661 -13.73 23.61 28.29
C SER A 661 -15.04 24.20 28.80
N ARG A 662 -15.23 24.29 30.12
CA ARG A 662 -16.38 24.97 30.74
C ARG A 662 -16.28 26.49 30.78
N LYS A 663 -15.18 27.09 30.32
CA LYS A 663 -15.04 28.55 30.25
C LYS A 663 -15.85 29.10 29.06
N PRO A 664 -16.65 30.18 29.25
CA PRO A 664 -17.49 30.75 28.18
C PRO A 664 -16.71 31.12 26.91
N GLN A 665 -15.45 31.50 27.05
CA GLN A 665 -14.54 31.84 25.94
C GLN A 665 -14.32 30.68 24.95
N CYS A 666 -14.54 29.43 25.34
CA CYS A 666 -14.44 28.28 24.43
C CYS A 666 -15.66 28.12 23.51
N TRP A 667 -16.77 28.79 23.82
CA TRP A 667 -18.07 28.63 23.15
C TRP A 667 -18.44 29.86 22.31
N GLU A 668 -17.45 30.59 21.80
CA GLU A 668 -17.64 31.76 20.94
C GLU A 668 -18.19 31.38 19.55
N HIS A 669 -17.94 30.14 19.10
CA HIS A 669 -18.35 29.60 17.80
C HIS A 669 -19.22 28.36 17.97
N LEU A 670 -20.52 28.48 17.69
CA LEU A 670 -21.50 27.41 17.81
C LEU A 670 -22.03 27.06 16.43
N ILE A 671 -21.56 25.95 15.87
CA ILE A 671 -21.92 25.48 14.54
C ILE A 671 -22.58 24.11 14.69
N PHE A 672 -23.91 24.07 14.57
CA PHE A 672 -24.68 22.85 14.68
C PHE A 672 -24.78 22.15 13.30
N PRO A 673 -24.79 20.81 13.25
CA PRO A 673 -25.10 20.06 12.02
C PRO A 673 -26.51 20.39 11.50
N LYS A 674 -26.71 20.31 10.18
CA LYS A 674 -27.96 20.76 9.53
C LYS A 674 -29.18 19.89 9.85
N PHE A 675 -28.99 18.57 9.96
CA PHE A 675 -30.07 17.61 10.23
C PHE A 675 -29.97 17.10 11.67
N ILE A 676 -30.90 17.54 12.51
CA ILE A 676 -31.17 16.90 13.78
C ILE A 676 -32.70 16.75 13.84
N THR A 677 -33.22 15.64 13.37
CA THR A 677 -34.65 15.28 13.48
C THR A 677 -34.78 13.95 14.20
N PRO A 678 -35.75 13.77 15.12
CA PRO A 678 -35.99 12.48 15.78
C PRO A 678 -36.46 11.37 14.82
N ASP A 679 -36.94 11.72 13.63
CA ASP A 679 -37.64 10.79 12.72
C ASP A 679 -36.80 10.23 11.56
N ASP A 680 -35.48 10.46 11.52
CA ASP A 680 -34.59 9.90 10.48
C ASP A 680 -34.21 8.42 10.75
N ILE A 681 -35.20 7.58 11.11
CA ILE A 681 -35.06 6.12 11.18
C ILE A 681 -35.18 5.48 9.77
N GLY A 682 -35.29 6.27 8.69
CA GLY A 682 -35.60 5.80 7.35
C GLY A 682 -34.45 5.62 6.33
N GLU A 683 -33.33 6.35 6.44
CA GLU A 683 -32.25 6.28 5.44
C GLU A 683 -30.89 5.96 6.08
N GLU A 684 -30.28 4.83 5.67
CA GLU A 684 -29.09 4.23 6.29
C GLU A 684 -27.76 4.99 6.05
N ASP A 685 -27.71 6.00 5.18
CA ASP A 685 -26.46 6.57 4.66
C ASP A 685 -26.20 8.07 4.97
N SER A 686 -26.92 8.67 5.93
CA SER A 686 -26.66 10.06 6.35
C SER A 686 -25.34 10.20 7.16
N PRO A 687 -24.33 10.96 6.68
CA PRO A 687 -23.06 11.15 7.40
C PRO A 687 -23.20 11.93 8.72
N ASP A 688 -24.32 12.63 8.91
CA ASP A 688 -24.55 13.54 10.04
C ASP A 688 -25.31 12.88 11.22
N ARG A 689 -25.84 11.65 11.03
CA ARG A 689 -26.50 10.83 12.08
C ARG A 689 -25.61 10.62 13.31
N GLY A 690 -24.29 10.62 13.09
CA GLY A 690 -23.30 10.37 14.13
C GLY A 690 -23.27 11.39 15.26
N PHE A 691 -23.57 12.67 15.03
CA PHE A 691 -23.45 13.69 16.09
C PHE A 691 -24.53 13.53 17.16
N ALA A 692 -25.79 13.39 16.74
CA ALA A 692 -26.94 13.27 17.65
C ALA A 692 -26.91 11.95 18.44
N GLU A 693 -26.61 10.83 17.79
CA GLU A 693 -26.45 9.52 18.45
C GLU A 693 -25.29 9.53 19.44
N ARG A 694 -24.13 10.12 19.09
CA ARG A 694 -22.99 10.25 20.01
C ARG A 694 -23.33 11.12 21.22
N LEU A 695 -24.09 12.19 21.03
CA LEU A 695 -24.49 13.07 22.13
C LEU A 695 -25.46 12.38 23.09
N ALA A 696 -26.45 11.65 22.56
CA ALA A 696 -27.40 10.85 23.32
C ALA A 696 -26.70 9.72 24.11
N MET A 697 -25.77 9.00 23.48
CA MET A 697 -24.95 7.97 24.15
C MET A 697 -24.08 8.54 25.27
N THR A 698 -23.52 9.74 25.07
CA THR A 698 -22.58 10.34 26.01
C THR A 698 -23.27 10.90 27.26
N TYR A 699 -24.47 11.48 27.12
CA TYR A 699 -25.17 12.14 28.22
C TYR A 699 -26.34 11.34 28.80
N GLN A 700 -26.63 10.13 28.28
CA GLN A 700 -27.64 9.18 28.80
C GLN A 700 -29.06 9.75 28.98
N GLU A 701 -29.43 10.77 28.20
CA GLU A 701 -30.77 11.37 28.22
C GLU A 701 -31.35 11.42 26.80
N ASN A 702 -32.63 11.05 26.65
CA ASN A 702 -33.42 11.32 25.44
C ASN A 702 -33.74 12.82 25.36
N LEU A 703 -32.72 13.64 25.12
CA LEU A 703 -32.87 15.09 24.98
C LEU A 703 -33.45 15.41 23.60
N SER A 704 -34.49 16.25 23.55
CA SER A 704 -34.92 16.85 22.30
C SER A 704 -33.80 17.72 21.71
N VAL A 705 -33.84 17.95 20.41
CA VAL A 705 -32.89 18.82 19.69
C VAL A 705 -32.82 20.19 20.33
N THR A 706 -33.99 20.76 20.65
CA THR A 706 -34.13 22.03 21.36
C THR A 706 -33.44 22.01 22.72
N ALA A 707 -33.60 20.94 23.52
CA ALA A 707 -32.97 20.86 24.83
C ALA A 707 -31.43 20.74 24.74
N SER A 708 -30.92 20.04 23.72
CA SER A 708 -29.48 19.90 23.46
C SER A 708 -28.85 21.23 23.02
N VAL A 709 -29.52 21.94 22.11
CA VAL A 709 -29.11 23.28 21.66
C VAL A 709 -29.13 24.26 22.85
N LYS A 710 -30.16 24.21 23.71
CA LYS A 710 -30.25 25.03 24.93
C LYS A 710 -29.12 24.76 25.92
N LEU A 711 -28.79 23.48 26.15
CA LEU A 711 -27.68 23.10 27.02
C LEU A 711 -26.36 23.73 26.54
N ILE A 712 -26.10 23.65 25.24
CA ILE A 712 -24.85 24.14 24.62
C ILE A 712 -24.79 25.67 24.63
N LEU A 713 -25.90 26.33 24.27
CA LEU A 713 -26.00 27.78 24.29
C LEU A 713 -25.81 28.35 25.70
N ASN A 714 -26.36 27.69 26.73
CA ASN A 714 -26.17 28.09 28.12
C ASN A 714 -24.69 28.03 28.55
N ARG A 715 -23.87 27.16 27.96
CA ARG A 715 -22.41 27.13 28.24
C ARG A 715 -21.68 28.36 27.71
N SER A 716 -22.23 29.02 26.68
CA SER A 716 -21.66 30.26 26.16
C SER A 716 -21.89 31.47 27.07
N CYS A 717 -22.87 31.43 27.99
CA CYS A 717 -23.24 32.56 28.84
C CYS A 717 -23.35 33.90 28.06
N GLY A 718 -23.95 33.87 26.86
CA GLY A 718 -24.12 35.04 25.99
C GLY A 718 -22.84 35.55 25.30
N HIS A 719 -21.75 34.79 25.33
CA HIS A 719 -20.48 35.12 24.65
C HIS A 719 -20.38 34.59 23.22
N ALA A 720 -21.39 33.86 22.74
CA ALA A 720 -21.41 33.38 21.36
C ALA A 720 -21.39 34.56 20.37
N THR A 721 -20.46 34.48 19.42
CA THR A 721 -20.29 35.47 18.34
C THR A 721 -20.74 34.92 16.99
N ILE A 722 -20.67 33.59 16.81
CA ILE A 722 -21.16 32.88 15.62
C ILE A 722 -22.12 31.80 16.07
N ILE A 723 -23.34 31.81 15.53
CA ILE A 723 -24.34 30.77 15.76
C ILE A 723 -24.87 30.30 14.41
N LYS A 724 -24.72 29.00 14.12
CA LYS A 724 -25.38 28.34 12.98
C LYS A 724 -26.33 27.27 13.49
N LEU A 725 -27.63 27.52 13.37
CA LEU A 725 -28.67 26.69 13.95
C LEU A 725 -28.98 25.45 13.08
N PRO A 726 -29.40 24.33 13.71
CA PRO A 726 -29.95 23.19 12.99
C PRO A 726 -31.37 23.50 12.49
N ASN A 727 -31.87 22.71 11.54
CA ASN A 727 -33.28 22.79 11.13
C ASN A 727 -34.22 22.39 12.30
N TYR A 728 -35.42 22.98 12.34
CA TYR A 728 -36.50 22.71 13.32
C TYR A 728 -36.22 23.06 14.80
N CYS A 729 -35.60 24.21 15.08
CA CYS A 729 -35.35 24.72 16.43
C CYS A 729 -36.44 25.74 16.87
N THR A 730 -36.71 25.86 18.18
CA THR A 730 -37.72 26.80 18.74
C THR A 730 -37.10 27.86 19.68
N GLU A 731 -37.63 29.08 19.55
CA GLU A 731 -37.56 30.37 20.28
C GLU A 731 -36.43 30.74 21.27
N GLU A 732 -35.66 29.83 21.85
CA GLU A 732 -34.75 30.14 22.97
C GLU A 732 -33.27 30.25 22.58
N ALA A 733 -32.96 30.37 21.28
CA ALA A 733 -31.60 30.35 20.76
C ALA A 733 -30.91 31.73 20.64
N LEU A 734 -31.63 32.82 20.93
CA LEU A 734 -31.34 34.14 20.38
C LEU A 734 -30.85 35.20 21.39
N GLU A 735 -30.70 34.84 22.67
CA GLU A 735 -30.26 35.76 23.75
C GLU A 735 -28.73 35.94 23.82
N CYS A 736 -28.08 36.21 22.68
CA CYS A 736 -26.63 36.48 22.62
C CYS A 736 -26.36 37.92 22.16
N PRO A 737 -26.09 38.88 23.08
CA PRO A 737 -25.94 40.29 22.72
C PRO A 737 -24.65 40.61 21.93
N ARG A 738 -23.69 39.67 21.87
CA ARG A 738 -22.41 39.81 21.14
C ARG A 738 -22.42 39.14 19.77
N LEU A 739 -23.58 38.72 19.28
CA LEU A 739 -23.72 37.99 18.04
C LEU A 739 -23.25 38.83 16.85
N LYS A 740 -22.36 38.25 16.04
CA LYS A 740 -21.84 38.82 14.78
C LYS A 740 -22.36 38.07 13.57
N VAL A 741 -22.53 36.75 13.69
CA VAL A 741 -22.98 35.88 12.59
C VAL A 741 -24.12 35.01 13.07
N LEU A 742 -25.25 35.07 12.35
CA LEU A 742 -26.41 34.22 12.56
C LEU A 742 -26.78 33.48 11.28
N ASP A 743 -26.87 32.16 11.35
CA ASP A 743 -27.34 31.30 10.27
C ASP A 743 -28.52 30.48 10.79
N VAL A 744 -29.70 30.71 10.23
CA VAL A 744 -30.98 30.20 10.75
C VAL A 744 -31.35 28.84 10.15
N GLY A 745 -30.62 28.34 9.15
CA GLY A 745 -30.96 27.11 8.44
C GLY A 745 -32.22 27.25 7.56
N ASP A 746 -32.45 26.27 6.69
CA ASP A 746 -33.39 26.42 5.56
C ASP A 746 -34.88 26.14 5.94
N PHE A 747 -35.16 25.56 7.12
CA PHE A 747 -36.50 25.08 7.53
C PHE A 747 -36.99 25.58 8.91
N ASN A 748 -36.58 26.77 9.35
CA ASN A 748 -36.88 27.31 10.71
C ASN A 748 -37.97 28.39 10.73
N MET A 749 -39.17 28.08 10.21
CA MET A 749 -40.28 29.03 10.10
C MET A 749 -40.68 29.69 11.45
N SER A 750 -40.60 28.95 12.56
CA SER A 750 -40.91 29.46 13.90
C SER A 750 -39.90 30.48 14.40
N ILE A 751 -38.63 30.33 14.07
CA ILE A 751 -37.57 31.28 14.49
C ILE A 751 -37.62 32.52 13.61
N GLU A 752 -37.86 32.37 12.31
CA GLU A 752 -37.93 33.50 11.38
C GLU A 752 -39.01 34.54 11.79
N ALA A 753 -40.16 34.08 12.29
CA ALA A 753 -41.24 34.96 12.73
C ALA A 753 -40.89 35.81 13.96
N ILE A 754 -39.96 35.37 14.81
CA ILE A 754 -39.57 36.10 16.04
C ILE A 754 -38.30 36.92 15.88
N ILE A 755 -37.49 36.67 14.84
CA ILE A 755 -36.23 37.39 14.56
C ILE A 755 -36.39 38.92 14.64
N PRO A 756 -37.43 39.55 14.05
CA PRO A 756 -37.60 41.00 14.12
C PRO A 756 -37.56 41.57 15.55
N GLN A 757 -38.09 40.81 16.53
CA GLN A 757 -38.13 41.23 17.94
C GLN A 757 -36.74 41.21 18.61
N PHE A 758 -35.80 40.42 18.09
CA PHE A 758 -34.46 40.23 18.66
C PHE A 758 -33.37 41.06 17.98
N ILE A 759 -33.57 41.55 16.77
CA ILE A 759 -32.57 42.34 16.02
C ILE A 759 -32.08 43.56 16.81
N SER A 760 -32.98 44.24 17.53
CA SER A 760 -32.63 45.37 18.42
C SER A 760 -31.57 45.02 19.49
N LYS A 761 -31.43 43.73 19.83
CA LYS A 761 -30.45 43.21 20.79
C LYS A 761 -29.09 42.88 20.14
N TRP A 762 -29.00 42.73 18.82
CA TRP A 762 -27.79 42.31 18.10
C TRP A 762 -27.08 43.47 17.39
N LYS A 763 -26.66 44.47 18.16
CA LYS A 763 -26.01 45.68 17.63
C LYS A 763 -24.69 45.42 16.88
N SER A 764 -24.07 44.27 17.10
CA SER A 764 -22.80 43.85 16.48
C SER A 764 -22.99 42.88 15.31
N LEU A 765 -24.21 42.66 14.84
CA LEU A 765 -24.47 41.73 13.74
C LEU A 765 -23.80 42.23 12.44
N GLU A 766 -22.99 41.38 11.83
CA GLU A 766 -22.21 41.64 10.62
C GLU A 766 -22.71 40.78 9.44
N MET A 767 -23.19 39.56 9.73
CA MET A 767 -23.67 38.58 8.75
C MET A 767 -24.95 37.90 9.21
N MET A 768 -25.89 37.72 8.28
CA MET A 768 -27.07 36.89 8.49
C MET A 768 -27.40 36.04 7.27
N ARG A 769 -27.69 34.75 7.51
CA ARG A 769 -28.33 33.87 6.54
C ARG A 769 -29.79 33.65 6.91
N LEU A 770 -30.68 34.01 6.00
CA LEU A 770 -32.13 33.88 6.13
C LEU A 770 -32.62 32.72 5.26
N GLY A 771 -33.67 32.03 5.71
CA GLY A 771 -34.40 31.05 4.91
C GLY A 771 -35.53 31.70 4.10
N LYS A 772 -36.53 30.90 3.74
CA LYS A 772 -37.48 31.18 2.66
C LYS A 772 -38.50 32.30 2.93
N PHE A 773 -38.66 32.77 4.17
CA PHE A 773 -39.78 33.65 4.55
C PHE A 773 -39.35 34.90 5.36
N HIS A 774 -40.12 36.00 5.27
CA HIS A 774 -40.06 37.23 6.09
C HIS A 774 -38.94 38.28 5.85
N MET A 775 -38.21 38.26 4.72
CA MET A 775 -37.21 39.30 4.43
C MET A 775 -37.75 40.75 4.50
N LYS A 776 -39.01 40.99 4.11
CA LYS A 776 -39.62 42.33 4.13
C LYS A 776 -39.69 42.94 5.54
N GLU A 777 -39.83 42.11 6.57
CA GLU A 777 -39.97 42.55 7.97
C GLU A 777 -38.60 42.61 8.67
N VAL A 778 -37.69 41.72 8.31
CA VAL A 778 -36.36 41.59 8.93
C VAL A 778 -35.39 42.68 8.45
N LEU A 779 -35.34 42.97 7.15
CA LEU A 779 -34.33 43.86 6.58
C LEU A 779 -34.41 45.32 7.10
N PRO A 780 -35.60 45.95 7.26
CA PRO A 780 -35.70 47.29 7.83
C PRO A 780 -35.17 47.37 9.27
N GLU A 781 -35.45 46.35 10.09
CA GLU A 781 -34.97 46.27 11.47
C GLU A 781 -33.45 46.12 11.54
N ILE A 782 -32.85 45.33 10.63
CA ILE A 782 -31.37 45.25 10.51
C ILE A 782 -30.79 46.61 10.16
N GLY A 783 -31.39 47.30 9.17
CA GLY A 783 -30.97 48.63 8.77
C GLY A 783 -31.05 49.66 9.89
N LEU A 784 -32.02 49.52 10.80
CA LEU A 784 -32.22 50.42 11.93
C LEU A 784 -31.27 50.16 13.11
N HIS A 785 -30.95 48.89 13.38
CA HIS A 785 -30.28 48.49 14.63
C HIS A 785 -28.85 47.94 14.46
N CYS A 786 -28.46 47.49 13.27
CA CYS A 786 -27.20 46.79 13.01
C CYS A 786 -26.27 47.57 12.07
N ASN A 787 -25.59 48.61 12.58
CA ASN A 787 -24.76 49.51 11.78
C ASN A 787 -23.54 48.86 11.09
N ASN A 788 -23.13 47.66 11.53
CA ASN A 788 -21.95 46.95 10.99
C ASN A 788 -22.33 45.82 10.02
N PHE A 789 -23.61 45.73 9.62
CA PHE A 789 -24.10 44.65 8.77
C PHE A 789 -23.55 44.77 7.33
N ILE A 790 -22.90 43.71 6.85
CA ILE A 790 -22.21 43.72 5.54
C ILE A 790 -22.49 42.47 4.68
N TRP A 791 -23.06 41.41 5.25
CA TRP A 791 -23.28 40.14 4.53
C TRP A 791 -24.72 39.62 4.72
N LEU A 792 -25.45 39.51 3.61
CA LEU A 792 -26.74 38.83 3.53
C LEU A 792 -26.64 37.57 2.66
N SER A 793 -27.13 36.43 3.15
CA SER A 793 -27.30 35.19 2.37
C SER A 793 -28.77 34.76 2.45
N ALA A 794 -29.42 34.59 1.30
CA ALA A 794 -30.82 34.19 1.19
C ALA A 794 -31.00 33.25 -0.02
N PRO A 795 -30.42 32.04 0.02
CA PRO A 795 -30.50 31.10 -1.08
C PRO A 795 -31.90 30.52 -1.24
N GLU A 796 -32.25 30.10 -2.46
CA GLU A 796 -33.54 29.49 -2.80
C GLU A 796 -34.78 30.33 -2.43
N THR A 797 -34.63 31.65 -2.29
CA THR A 797 -35.74 32.56 -1.94
C THR A 797 -36.33 33.23 -3.18
N TYR A 798 -37.60 33.65 -3.10
CA TYR A 798 -38.21 34.49 -4.13
C TYR A 798 -37.93 35.97 -3.83
N ILE A 799 -37.27 36.66 -4.76
CA ILE A 799 -36.98 38.10 -4.66
C ILE A 799 -37.89 38.85 -5.63
N GLY A 800 -38.95 39.45 -5.10
CA GLY A 800 -39.80 40.39 -5.81
C GLY A 800 -39.27 41.83 -5.73
N LYS A 801 -40.02 42.76 -6.34
CA LYS A 801 -39.67 44.19 -6.34
C LYS A 801 -39.62 44.80 -4.94
N ASP A 802 -40.50 44.35 -4.05
CA ASP A 802 -40.55 44.85 -2.68
C ASP A 802 -39.34 44.39 -1.87
N GLU A 803 -38.92 43.13 -2.01
CA GLU A 803 -37.75 42.55 -1.35
C GLU A 803 -36.46 43.22 -1.84
N ALA A 804 -36.31 43.40 -3.15
CA ALA A 804 -35.16 44.13 -3.71
C ALA A 804 -35.13 45.60 -3.26
N SER A 805 -36.28 46.25 -3.22
CA SER A 805 -36.39 47.61 -2.67
C SER A 805 -35.97 47.65 -1.20
N ALA A 806 -36.40 46.67 -0.39
CA ALA A 806 -36.01 46.57 1.01
C ALA A 806 -34.49 46.34 1.18
N ILE A 807 -33.87 45.48 0.36
CA ILE A 807 -32.41 45.26 0.35
C ILE A 807 -31.68 46.57 0.05
N VAL A 808 -32.09 47.27 -1.01
CA VAL A 808 -31.44 48.51 -1.47
C VAL A 808 -31.60 49.65 -0.48
N THR A 809 -32.80 49.81 0.08
CA THR A 809 -33.12 50.92 0.98
C THR A 809 -32.60 50.71 2.40
N SER A 810 -32.68 49.48 2.91
CA SER A 810 -32.36 49.17 4.30
C SER A 810 -30.89 48.80 4.50
N LEU A 811 -30.21 48.27 3.47
CA LEU A 811 -28.83 47.79 3.56
C LEU A 811 -27.88 48.48 2.55
N PRO A 812 -27.69 49.81 2.64
CA PRO A 812 -26.89 50.56 1.65
C PRO A 812 -25.37 50.28 1.70
N GLN A 813 -24.87 49.67 2.78
CA GLN A 813 -23.45 49.35 2.99
C GLN A 813 -23.11 47.87 2.71
N LEU A 814 -24.04 47.12 2.12
CA LEU A 814 -23.89 45.69 1.87
C LEU A 814 -22.70 45.41 0.94
N LYS A 815 -21.82 44.47 1.35
CA LYS A 815 -20.63 44.07 0.60
C LYS A 815 -20.73 42.66 0.03
N TYR A 816 -21.45 41.77 0.71
CA TYR A 816 -21.58 40.37 0.32
C TYR A 816 -23.06 40.02 0.23
N LEU A 817 -23.49 39.55 -0.94
CA LEU A 817 -24.85 39.11 -1.19
C LEU A 817 -24.83 37.74 -1.86
N ASP A 818 -25.45 36.75 -1.23
CA ASP A 818 -25.55 35.38 -1.73
C ASP A 818 -27.03 35.02 -1.92
N LEU A 819 -27.40 34.78 -3.18
CA LEU A 819 -28.75 34.47 -3.64
C LEU A 819 -28.75 33.21 -4.50
N HIS A 820 -27.81 32.28 -4.26
CA HIS A 820 -27.73 31.00 -4.97
C HIS A 820 -29.10 30.29 -5.01
N GLY A 821 -29.52 29.83 -6.18
CA GLY A 821 -30.79 29.12 -6.36
C GLY A 821 -32.06 29.99 -6.22
N ALA A 822 -31.94 31.30 -6.00
CA ALA A 822 -33.08 32.21 -5.83
C ALA A 822 -33.88 32.41 -7.14
N SER A 823 -35.16 32.80 -7.00
CA SER A 823 -36.03 33.15 -8.12
C SER A 823 -36.33 34.64 -8.14
N PHE A 824 -36.11 35.32 -9.27
CA PHE A 824 -36.39 36.75 -9.41
C PHE A 824 -36.61 37.23 -10.85
N GLU A 825 -37.37 38.31 -11.00
CA GLU A 825 -37.52 39.04 -12.27
C GLU A 825 -36.23 39.79 -12.62
N LYS A 826 -35.93 39.93 -13.93
CA LYS A 826 -34.71 40.61 -14.40
C LYS A 826 -34.62 42.05 -13.88
N GLU A 827 -35.75 42.76 -13.86
CA GLU A 827 -35.88 44.14 -13.39
C GLU A 827 -35.49 44.28 -11.91
N THR A 828 -35.78 43.24 -11.12
CA THR A 828 -35.45 43.17 -9.70
C THR A 828 -33.93 43.06 -9.47
N LEU A 829 -33.23 42.26 -10.27
CA LEU A 829 -31.77 42.17 -10.20
C LEU A 829 -31.10 43.49 -10.61
N LEU A 830 -31.62 44.16 -11.64
CA LEU A 830 -31.12 45.48 -12.05
C LEU A 830 -31.28 46.51 -10.93
N MET A 831 -32.39 46.47 -10.19
CA MET A 831 -32.64 47.34 -9.04
C MET A 831 -31.58 47.15 -7.94
N ILE A 832 -31.26 45.88 -7.59
CA ILE A 832 -30.24 45.56 -6.59
C ILE A 832 -28.86 46.07 -7.03
N LEU A 833 -28.46 45.81 -8.28
CA LEU A 833 -27.17 46.23 -8.81
C LEU A 833 -27.02 47.75 -8.90
N GLN A 834 -28.11 48.48 -9.14
CA GLN A 834 -28.11 49.94 -9.17
C GLN A 834 -28.05 50.55 -7.76
N GLY A 835 -28.67 49.88 -6.78
CA GLY A 835 -28.77 50.34 -5.40
C GLY A 835 -27.56 49.99 -4.51
N CYS A 836 -27.08 48.75 -4.57
CA CYS A 836 -26.03 48.21 -3.72
C CYS A 836 -24.63 48.41 -4.33
N LYS A 837 -24.17 49.66 -4.38
CA LYS A 837 -22.91 50.05 -5.06
C LYS A 837 -21.62 49.60 -4.37
N GLN A 838 -21.71 49.04 -3.17
CA GLN A 838 -20.55 48.60 -2.38
C GLN A 838 -20.33 47.09 -2.42
N LEU A 839 -21.08 46.37 -3.27
CA LEU A 839 -20.94 44.92 -3.41
C LEU A 839 -19.53 44.56 -3.90
N VAL A 840 -18.90 43.66 -3.15
CA VAL A 840 -17.62 43.03 -3.48
C VAL A 840 -17.85 41.58 -3.94
N HIS A 841 -18.91 40.95 -3.44
CA HIS A 841 -19.29 39.59 -3.77
C HIS A 841 -20.80 39.49 -4.03
N LEU A 842 -21.15 38.89 -5.16
CA LEU A 842 -22.52 38.58 -5.52
C LEU A 842 -22.59 37.16 -6.12
N ASP A 843 -23.26 36.24 -5.45
CA ASP A 843 -23.54 34.88 -5.95
C ASP A 843 -25.01 34.77 -6.36
N ILE A 844 -25.23 34.51 -7.65
CA ILE A 844 -26.54 34.28 -8.29
C ILE A 844 -26.48 33.05 -9.21
N ARG A 845 -25.68 32.03 -8.83
CA ARG A 845 -25.62 30.76 -9.55
C ARG A 845 -26.92 29.97 -9.39
N ASP A 846 -27.26 29.17 -10.40
CA ASP A 846 -28.43 28.29 -10.44
C ASP A 846 -29.78 29.01 -10.17
N CYS A 847 -29.86 30.32 -10.41
CA CYS A 847 -31.06 31.11 -10.18
C CYS A 847 -32.11 30.92 -11.29
N TRP A 848 -33.38 31.21 -10.96
CA TRP A 848 -34.52 31.10 -11.88
C TRP A 848 -35.05 32.49 -12.27
N GLY A 849 -35.10 32.80 -13.57
CA GLY A 849 -35.71 34.03 -14.09
C GLY A 849 -34.91 34.78 -15.17
N PHE A 850 -33.65 34.40 -15.40
CA PHE A 850 -32.80 34.96 -16.46
C PHE A 850 -31.88 33.86 -17.04
N HIS A 851 -31.57 33.94 -18.35
CA HIS A 851 -30.72 32.96 -19.03
C HIS A 851 -29.59 33.69 -19.76
N GLY A 852 -28.35 33.46 -19.33
CA GLY A 852 -27.19 34.20 -19.82
C GLY A 852 -27.24 35.68 -19.39
N VAL A 853 -26.15 36.19 -18.82
CA VAL A 853 -26.15 37.56 -18.29
C VAL A 853 -26.17 38.55 -19.45
N ASP A 854 -27.19 39.39 -19.49
CA ASP A 854 -27.34 40.49 -20.45
C ASP A 854 -26.16 41.48 -20.31
N ALA A 855 -25.77 42.14 -21.40
CA ALA A 855 -24.67 43.11 -21.43
C ALA A 855 -24.89 44.25 -20.42
N GLU A 856 -26.15 44.60 -20.16
CA GLU A 856 -26.54 45.60 -19.15
C GLU A 856 -26.22 45.16 -17.72
N ILE A 857 -26.49 43.90 -17.37
CA ILE A 857 -26.20 43.34 -16.04
C ILE A 857 -24.69 43.21 -15.83
N LEU A 858 -23.95 42.74 -16.85
CA LEU A 858 -22.48 42.67 -16.79
C LEU A 858 -21.85 44.06 -16.62
N LYS A 859 -22.41 45.08 -17.27
CA LYS A 859 -21.94 46.46 -17.13
C LYS A 859 -22.19 46.99 -15.72
N LEU A 860 -23.38 46.76 -15.16
CA LEU A 860 -23.71 47.21 -13.81
C LEU A 860 -22.91 46.45 -12.73
N ALA A 861 -22.69 45.15 -12.92
CA ALA A 861 -21.91 44.30 -12.02
C ALA A 861 -20.38 44.44 -12.18
N SER A 862 -19.89 45.24 -13.14
CA SER A 862 -18.45 45.37 -13.45
C SER A 862 -17.58 45.85 -12.28
N HIS A 863 -18.18 46.53 -11.30
CA HIS A 863 -17.49 46.99 -10.09
C HIS A 863 -17.35 45.91 -9.02
N ILE A 864 -18.01 44.75 -9.17
CA ILE A 864 -18.06 43.64 -8.22
C ILE A 864 -16.94 42.65 -8.58
N PRO A 865 -15.87 42.52 -7.78
CA PRO A 865 -14.74 41.65 -8.10
C PRO A 865 -15.10 40.16 -8.18
N THR A 866 -16.06 39.71 -7.38
CA THR A 866 -16.48 38.30 -7.34
C THR A 866 -17.97 38.20 -7.68
N PHE A 867 -18.27 38.07 -8.97
CA PHE A 867 -19.63 37.92 -9.48
C PHE A 867 -19.82 36.53 -10.09
N MET A 868 -20.65 35.70 -9.45
CA MET A 868 -20.89 34.30 -9.83
C MET A 868 -22.33 34.16 -10.34
N TRP A 869 -22.54 33.62 -11.54
CA TRP A 869 -23.87 33.61 -12.19
C TRP A 869 -24.16 32.37 -13.03
N GLU A 870 -23.23 31.42 -13.07
CA GLU A 870 -23.32 30.19 -13.86
C GLU A 870 -24.53 29.33 -13.45
N GLY A 871 -25.17 28.66 -14.41
CA GLY A 871 -26.25 27.69 -14.14
C GLY A 871 -27.70 28.26 -14.15
N SER A 872 -27.88 29.57 -14.25
CA SER A 872 -29.21 30.21 -14.18
C SER A 872 -30.07 30.01 -15.44
N ILE A 873 -31.38 29.77 -15.25
CA ILE A 873 -32.33 29.37 -16.31
C ILE A 873 -33.48 30.39 -16.41
N ARG A 874 -33.87 30.75 -17.65
CA ARG A 874 -35.05 31.58 -17.93
C ARG A 874 -36.28 30.68 -17.97
N ILE A 875 -37.31 31.06 -17.22
CA ILE A 875 -38.62 30.42 -17.29
C ILE A 875 -39.23 30.77 -18.68
N PRO A 876 -39.69 29.79 -19.48
CA PRO A 876 -40.31 30.07 -20.77
C PRO A 876 -41.54 30.96 -20.60
N GLU A 877 -41.71 31.96 -21.48
CA GLU A 877 -42.94 32.75 -21.60
C GLU A 877 -44.09 31.82 -22.00
N ILE A 878 -44.84 31.33 -21.01
CA ILE A 878 -46.16 30.74 -21.23
C ILE A 878 -47.14 31.90 -21.32
N GLU A 879 -47.95 31.90 -22.40
CA GLU A 879 -48.95 32.91 -22.70
C GLU A 879 -49.78 33.33 -21.48
N SER A 880 -50.06 34.64 -21.44
CA SER A 880 -50.67 35.43 -20.36
C SER A 880 -52.11 35.07 -19.97
N SER A 881 -52.43 33.80 -19.76
CA SER A 881 -53.74 33.37 -19.23
C SER A 881 -53.66 32.57 -17.93
N TYR A 882 -52.45 32.21 -17.46
CA TYR A 882 -52.24 31.43 -16.23
C TYR A 882 -51.50 32.19 -15.11
N VAL A 883 -51.32 33.50 -15.23
CA VAL A 883 -50.53 34.28 -14.26
C VAL A 883 -51.35 34.71 -13.02
N HIS A 884 -52.67 34.49 -13.01
CA HIS A 884 -53.49 34.84 -11.84
C HIS A 884 -53.63 33.73 -10.78
N ASP A 885 -53.34 32.47 -11.10
CA ASP A 885 -53.46 31.33 -10.16
C ASP A 885 -52.13 30.82 -9.57
N LEU A 886 -50.98 31.30 -10.06
CA LEU A 886 -49.65 30.90 -9.59
C LEU A 886 -49.25 31.48 -8.22
N LYS A 887 -50.16 32.17 -7.52
CA LYS A 887 -49.95 32.57 -6.12
C LYS A 887 -50.21 31.44 -5.12
N LEU A 888 -50.80 30.31 -5.54
CA LEU A 888 -51.14 29.19 -4.66
C LEU A 888 -50.42 27.86 -4.94
N ASP A 889 -49.71 27.68 -6.05
CA ASP A 889 -49.09 26.38 -6.42
C ASP A 889 -47.55 26.36 -6.35
N HIS A 890 -46.95 27.20 -5.51
CA HIS A 890 -45.49 27.20 -5.32
C HIS A 890 -44.98 25.96 -4.54
N GLU A 891 -45.86 25.26 -3.82
CA GLU A 891 -45.55 23.98 -3.16
C GLU A 891 -45.51 22.80 -4.17
N LEU A 892 -46.38 22.79 -5.19
CA LEU A 892 -46.42 21.69 -6.17
C LEU A 892 -45.24 21.70 -7.15
N PHE A 893 -44.69 22.89 -7.46
CA PHE A 893 -43.58 23.01 -8.42
C PHE A 893 -42.24 22.55 -7.83
N CYS A 894 -42.05 22.66 -6.51
CA CYS A 894 -40.87 22.12 -5.82
C CYS A 894 -40.91 20.58 -5.69
N ASP A 895 -42.10 19.99 -5.52
CA ASP A 895 -42.24 18.52 -5.44
C ASP A 895 -41.97 17.80 -6.77
N GLN A 896 -42.22 18.44 -7.92
CA GLN A 896 -41.89 17.83 -9.22
C GLN A 896 -40.40 17.77 -9.55
N ILE A 897 -39.55 18.55 -8.88
CA ILE A 897 -38.09 18.51 -9.06
C ILE A 897 -37.48 17.30 -8.33
N ASN A 898 -38.07 16.87 -7.20
CA ASN A 898 -37.62 15.68 -6.46
C ASN A 898 -37.87 14.36 -7.21
N HIS A 899 -38.83 14.32 -8.13
CA HIS A 899 -39.16 13.08 -8.86
C HIS A 899 -38.31 12.81 -10.12
N ARG A 900 -37.54 13.78 -10.62
CA ARG A 900 -36.70 13.58 -11.83
C ARG A 900 -35.27 13.13 -11.57
N THR A 901 -34.80 13.12 -10.33
CA THR A 901 -33.44 12.67 -9.96
C THR A 901 -33.36 11.18 -9.61
N ALA A 902 -34.48 10.46 -9.57
CA ALA A 902 -34.52 9.01 -9.34
C ALA A 902 -34.56 8.17 -10.64
N PHE A 903 -34.46 8.79 -11.82
CA PHE A 903 -34.48 8.09 -13.11
C PHE A 903 -33.47 8.66 -14.11
N MET A 904 -32.21 8.79 -13.72
CA MET A 904 -31.05 8.70 -14.61
C MET A 904 -29.77 8.80 -13.77
N ILE A 905 -29.00 7.69 -13.79
CA ILE A 905 -27.54 7.52 -13.52
C ILE A 905 -26.82 8.67 -12.81
#